data_AF-A0A2E8TPK9-F1
#
_entry.id   AF-A0A2E8TPK9-F1
#
_cell.length_a   1.000
_cell.length_b   1.000
_cell.length_c   1.000
_cell.angle_alpha   90.00
_cell.angle_beta   90.00
_cell.angle_gamma   90.00
#
_symmetry.space_group_name_H-M   'P 1'
#
loop_
_entity.id
_entity.type
_entity.pdbx_description
1 polymer ?
#
loop_
_entity_poly.entity_id
_entity_poly.type
_entity_poly.pdbx_seq_one_letter_code
_entity_poly.pdbx_strand_id
1 'polypeptide(L)'
;MAKIAAKLAVGYTLDELKNDITGGRTPASFEPSIDYVVTKVPRFTFEKFPGANNRLTTQMKSVGEVMAFGRNFQESFQKALRGLEIGCSGLDETVNDLPLVDDEDDLKIELKFPGAERIWHLANLIRKGLSLDEVNRITGIDPWFLHQIADIIHEESNLEKQKLEDISKEALINLKKKGFSDARIAHILNIKESDVRSYRSKHNVRPTYKRVDTCAAEFQTDTAYMYSSYDEECEARPNDTDKVIILGGGPNRIGQGIEFDYCCVHASLALKEAGYETIMVNCNPETVSTDYDISDRLFFEPLTFEDVMEIIDIEKPVGVIVQYGGQTPLKLARLLEDAGAPIIGTSPDSIDLAEDRERFQSLINELALKQPPNRTASNKEEALRMSDDVGFPLVVRPSYVLGGRAMEIVHNKNDLSEYMSMAVKVSNDSPVLLDRFLDLAIEVDVDIICDGEDILIGGIMEHIEQAGVHSGDSGCSLPPFSLNGSTQKILIEQVTKLAHGLNVIGLMNTQFAIQGDDVYILEVNPRASRTIPFVSKATGIPLAKIAAEVMVGKKLKDMGYPKYSFPSYFSVKEAVFPFIKFPGADPILGPEMKSTGEVMGTGRSFGEAYAKAQLASSVILPVKGTALMSVRDRDKKDVIELAKILISRGFQLVATNGTAKTLSDQNIDCERVNKVREGRPHIVDMIKNDEIDLIVNTTEGKRAILESTSIRAEAVKRNTTYYTTIGAAIATCEAIEHINDSDVNRLKDLHKEQHNE
;
A
#
# COMPACT_ATOMS: atom_id res chain seq x y z
N MET A 1 21.86 13.57 6.84
CA MET A 1 21.71 14.16 8.19
C MET A 1 21.82 13.14 9.33
N ALA A 2 20.96 12.12 9.41
CA ALA A 2 20.97 11.16 10.53
C ALA A 2 22.33 10.45 10.75
N LYS A 3 23.00 10.03 9.66
CA LYS A 3 24.36 9.46 9.67
C LYS A 3 25.40 10.36 10.36
N ILE A 4 25.32 11.68 10.11
CA ILE A 4 26.20 12.69 10.72
C ILE A 4 25.84 12.89 12.19
N ALA A 5 24.55 13.04 12.51
CA ALA A 5 24.07 13.22 13.88
C ALA A 5 24.46 12.05 14.79
N ALA A 6 24.40 10.80 14.31
CA ALA A 6 24.83 9.62 15.04
C ALA A 6 26.33 9.66 15.41
N LYS A 7 27.18 10.16 14.51
CA LYS A 7 28.63 10.33 14.78
C LYS A 7 28.88 11.46 15.76
N LEU A 8 28.18 12.59 15.64
CA LEU A 8 28.28 13.69 16.61
C LEU A 8 27.90 13.24 18.04
N ALA A 9 26.86 12.40 18.16
CA ALA A 9 26.41 11.88 19.45
C ALA A 9 27.45 11.03 20.20
N VAL A 10 28.43 10.47 19.49
CA VAL A 10 29.54 9.70 20.06
C VAL A 10 30.85 10.49 20.12
N GLY A 11 30.78 11.82 19.97
CA GLY A 11 31.88 12.74 20.28
C GLY A 11 32.64 13.32 19.08
N TYR A 12 32.25 13.00 17.84
CA TYR A 12 32.83 13.67 16.66
C TYR A 12 32.38 15.13 16.57
N THR A 13 33.17 15.96 15.90
CA THR A 13 32.75 17.30 15.44
C THR A 13 32.55 17.34 13.93
N LEU A 14 31.86 18.35 13.40
CA LEU A 14 31.51 18.42 11.98
C LEU A 14 32.74 18.51 11.05
N ASP A 15 33.82 19.14 11.50
CA ASP A 15 35.08 19.31 10.77
C ASP A 15 35.92 18.01 10.71
N GLU A 16 35.70 17.08 11.65
CA GLU A 16 36.31 15.74 11.63
C GLU A 16 35.59 14.79 10.67
N LEU A 17 34.35 15.11 10.30
CA LEU A 17 33.51 14.31 9.43
C LEU A 17 33.66 14.76 7.97
N LYS A 18 33.66 13.79 7.06
CA LYS A 18 33.75 14.02 5.62
C LYS A 18 32.36 14.07 4.98
N ASN A 19 32.20 14.86 3.93
CA ASN A 19 31.01 14.86 3.09
C ASN A 19 31.06 13.68 2.11
N ASP A 20 30.15 12.72 2.27
CA ASP A 20 30.14 11.48 1.49
C ASP A 20 29.93 11.76 -0.01
N ILE A 21 29.07 12.72 -0.37
CA ILE A 21 28.67 12.97 -1.77
C ILE A 21 29.84 13.52 -2.60
N THR A 22 30.66 14.42 -2.05
CA THR A 22 31.85 14.96 -2.72
C THR A 22 33.06 14.03 -2.64
N GLY A 23 32.86 12.74 -2.32
CA GLY A 23 33.92 11.75 -2.20
C GLY A 23 34.83 11.98 -0.98
N GLY A 24 34.32 12.66 0.05
CA GLY A 24 35.06 13.02 1.25
C GLY A 24 36.15 14.07 1.05
N ARG A 25 36.07 14.84 -0.05
CA ARG A 25 36.98 15.95 -0.36
C ARG A 25 36.70 17.18 0.51
N THR A 26 35.45 17.40 0.90
CA THR A 26 35.03 18.50 1.79
C THR A 26 34.60 17.96 3.16
N PRO A 27 34.69 18.76 4.24
CA PRO A 27 34.18 18.36 5.55
C PRO A 27 32.64 18.40 5.59
N ALA A 28 32.03 17.86 6.63
CA ALA A 28 30.60 18.00 6.89
C ALA A 28 30.24 19.37 7.53
N SER A 29 31.24 20.17 7.92
CA SER A 29 31.08 21.51 8.50
C SER A 29 30.88 22.60 7.43
N PHE A 30 29.79 22.52 6.67
CA PHE A 30 29.41 23.53 5.69
C PHE A 30 27.89 23.58 5.53
N GLU A 31 27.40 24.65 4.89
CA GLU A 31 26.00 24.78 4.51
C GLU A 31 25.85 24.37 3.03
N PRO A 32 25.04 23.35 2.71
CA PRO A 32 24.82 22.95 1.33
C PRO A 32 24.26 24.10 0.48
N SER A 33 24.78 24.21 -0.74
CA SER A 33 24.22 25.07 -1.78
C SER A 33 23.67 24.16 -2.89
N ILE A 34 22.46 24.45 -3.35
CA ILE A 34 21.80 23.69 -4.41
C ILE A 34 21.52 24.61 -5.61
N ASP A 35 21.70 24.08 -6.81
CA ASP A 35 21.46 24.76 -8.08
C ASP A 35 20.16 24.28 -8.76
N TYR A 36 19.24 23.77 -7.95
CA TYR A 36 17.94 23.23 -8.33
C TYR A 36 16.87 23.58 -7.29
N VAL A 37 15.62 23.38 -7.67
CA VAL A 37 14.46 23.45 -6.77
C VAL A 37 14.01 22.04 -6.45
N VAL A 38 13.66 21.83 -5.18
CA VAL A 38 13.03 20.60 -4.70
C VAL A 38 11.59 20.90 -4.32
N THR A 39 10.65 20.08 -4.77
CA THR A 39 9.24 20.20 -4.42
C THR A 39 8.77 18.90 -3.79
N LYS A 40 8.11 19.01 -2.64
CA LYS A 40 7.46 17.91 -1.96
C LYS A 40 5.94 18.11 -1.99
N VAL A 41 5.21 17.04 -2.28
CA VAL A 41 3.74 17.03 -2.24
C VAL A 41 3.26 15.87 -1.34
N PRO A 42 2.40 16.13 -0.33
CA PRO A 42 1.88 15.08 0.52
C PRO A 42 0.83 14.21 -0.20
N ARG A 43 0.84 12.91 0.09
CA ARG A 43 -0.13 11.91 -0.38
C ARG A 43 -1.18 11.66 0.70
N PHE A 44 -2.47 11.72 0.33
CA PHE A 44 -3.61 11.48 1.22
C PHE A 44 -4.44 10.30 0.75
N THR A 45 -5.19 9.64 1.64
CA THR A 45 -6.11 8.55 1.30
C THR A 45 -7.48 8.76 1.95
N PHE A 46 -8.07 9.95 1.76
CA PHE A 46 -9.36 10.29 2.38
C PHE A 46 -10.52 9.40 1.90
N GLU A 47 -10.41 8.87 0.68
CA GLU A 47 -11.36 7.94 0.09
C GLU A 47 -11.58 6.67 0.93
N LYS A 48 -10.58 6.26 1.73
CA LYS A 48 -10.64 5.08 2.62
C LYS A 48 -11.33 5.36 3.97
N PHE A 49 -11.61 6.63 4.27
CA PHE A 49 -12.16 7.07 5.55
C PHE A 49 -13.45 7.88 5.35
N PRO A 50 -14.51 7.28 4.80
CA PRO A 50 -15.79 7.97 4.63
C PRO A 50 -16.30 8.49 5.99
N GLY A 51 -16.81 9.72 6.00
CA GLY A 51 -17.27 10.40 7.21
C GLY A 51 -16.17 11.16 7.97
N ALA A 52 -14.89 10.93 7.66
CA ALA A 52 -13.81 11.74 8.22
C ALA A 52 -13.81 13.16 7.63
N ASN A 53 -13.41 14.14 8.44
CA ASN A 53 -13.15 15.48 7.95
C ASN A 53 -11.91 15.48 7.04
N ASN A 54 -12.10 15.74 5.74
CA ASN A 54 -11.06 15.75 4.71
C ASN A 54 -10.29 17.09 4.59
N ARG A 55 -10.56 18.06 5.46
CA ARG A 55 -9.89 19.37 5.46
C ARG A 55 -8.54 19.30 6.16
N LEU A 56 -7.57 19.96 5.56
CA LEU A 56 -6.20 20.09 6.05
C LEU A 56 -6.16 21.10 7.20
N THR A 57 -5.42 20.76 8.25
CA THR A 57 -5.31 21.54 9.47
C THR A 57 -3.93 21.28 10.11
N THR A 58 -3.71 21.77 11.32
CA THR A 58 -2.44 21.59 12.05
C THR A 58 -2.14 20.14 12.42
N GLN A 59 -3.18 19.28 12.50
CA GLN A 59 -3.03 17.84 12.65
C GLN A 59 -2.83 17.18 11.28
N MET A 60 -1.71 16.46 11.12
CA MET A 60 -1.39 15.72 9.89
C MET A 60 -2.39 14.61 9.61
N LYS A 61 -2.75 14.47 8.33
CA LYS A 61 -3.64 13.44 7.77
C LYS A 61 -3.08 12.77 6.50
N SER A 62 -1.91 13.21 6.02
CA SER A 62 -1.21 12.57 4.91
C SER A 62 -0.64 11.23 5.36
N VAL A 63 -0.56 10.28 4.43
CA VAL A 63 -0.06 8.92 4.65
C VAL A 63 1.29 8.65 3.97
N GLY A 64 1.79 9.63 3.24
CA GLY A 64 3.12 9.62 2.61
C GLY A 64 3.36 10.91 1.84
N GLU A 65 4.38 10.91 0.99
CA GLU A 65 4.81 12.08 0.24
C GLU A 65 5.68 11.71 -0.96
N VAL A 66 5.63 12.54 -1.99
CA VAL A 66 6.53 12.48 -3.14
C VAL A 66 7.43 13.70 -3.12
N MET A 67 8.66 13.52 -3.59
CA MET A 67 9.60 14.60 -3.82
C MET A 67 10.05 14.60 -5.29
N ALA A 68 10.34 15.77 -5.83
CA ALA A 68 10.92 15.90 -7.15
C ALA A 68 11.93 17.06 -7.19
N PHE A 69 12.86 16.94 -8.15
CA PHE A 69 13.87 17.95 -8.44
C PHE A 69 13.62 18.53 -9.83
N GLY A 70 13.88 19.82 -9.98
CA GLY A 70 13.92 20.50 -11.28
C GLY A 70 14.83 21.72 -11.24
N ARG A 71 15.33 22.17 -12.39
CA ARG A 71 16.20 23.37 -12.48
C ARG A 71 15.43 24.66 -12.24
N ASN A 72 14.11 24.59 -12.21
CA ASN A 72 13.21 25.66 -11.84
C ASN A 72 11.98 25.11 -11.09
N PHE A 73 11.18 26.01 -10.51
CA PHE A 73 10.00 25.61 -9.75
C PHE A 73 8.95 24.90 -10.59
N GLN A 74 8.64 25.36 -11.80
CA GLN A 74 7.59 24.77 -12.64
C GLN A 74 7.93 23.31 -12.98
N GLU A 75 9.19 23.04 -13.34
CA GLU A 75 9.69 21.69 -13.61
C GLU A 75 9.59 20.79 -12.38
N SER A 76 10.14 21.23 -11.26
CA SER A 76 10.12 20.50 -9.99
C SER A 76 8.68 20.22 -9.53
N PHE A 77 7.81 21.22 -9.65
CA PHE A 77 6.41 21.14 -9.24
C PHE A 77 5.61 20.17 -10.10
N GLN A 78 5.68 20.27 -11.43
CA GLN A 78 4.95 19.35 -12.32
C GLN A 78 5.47 17.90 -12.22
N LYS A 79 6.78 17.70 -11.99
CA LYS A 79 7.35 16.38 -11.66
C LYS A 79 6.77 15.81 -10.38
N ALA A 80 6.69 16.62 -9.32
CA ALA A 80 6.10 16.18 -8.06
C ALA A 80 4.60 15.84 -8.21
N LEU A 81 3.85 16.60 -9.02
CA LEU A 81 2.44 16.28 -9.28
C LEU A 81 2.30 14.94 -10.00
N ARG A 82 2.95 14.73 -11.14
CA ARG A 82 2.81 13.46 -11.89
C ARG A 82 3.37 12.24 -11.14
N GLY A 83 4.34 12.44 -10.24
CA GLY A 83 4.87 11.38 -9.38
C GLY A 83 4.04 11.08 -8.13
N LEU A 84 2.88 11.74 -7.95
CA LEU A 84 2.06 11.60 -6.75
C LEU A 84 1.20 10.32 -6.71
N GLU A 85 1.15 9.56 -7.81
CA GLU A 85 0.41 8.30 -7.90
C GLU A 85 -1.09 8.45 -7.58
N ILE A 86 -1.71 9.49 -8.15
CA ILE A 86 -3.16 9.75 -8.13
C ILE A 86 -3.77 9.90 -9.53
N GLY A 87 -3.03 9.50 -10.57
CA GLY A 87 -3.47 9.54 -11.97
C GLY A 87 -3.39 10.92 -12.62
N CYS A 88 -2.75 11.90 -12.00
CA CYS A 88 -2.55 13.22 -12.60
C CYS A 88 -1.30 13.25 -13.49
N SER A 89 -1.35 14.06 -14.55
CA SER A 89 -0.25 14.32 -15.49
C SER A 89 0.38 15.70 -15.30
N GLY A 90 -0.22 16.54 -14.45
CA GLY A 90 0.20 17.89 -14.11
C GLY A 90 -0.91 18.63 -13.35
N LEU A 91 -1.32 19.80 -13.87
CA LEU A 91 -2.46 20.58 -13.36
C LEU A 91 -3.79 20.15 -13.99
N ASP A 92 -4.10 18.85 -13.97
CA ASP A 92 -5.31 18.31 -14.60
C ASP A 92 -6.61 19.00 -14.12
N GLU A 93 -7.62 19.04 -15.00
CA GLU A 93 -8.96 19.59 -14.71
C GLU A 93 -9.78 18.66 -13.80
N THR A 94 -9.33 17.40 -13.67
CA THR A 94 -9.93 16.34 -12.86
C THR A 94 -8.85 15.69 -11.99
N VAL A 95 -9.24 15.08 -10.87
CA VAL A 95 -8.30 14.35 -9.99
C VAL A 95 -8.92 13.00 -9.64
N ASN A 96 -8.15 11.90 -9.74
CA ASN A 96 -8.65 10.53 -9.60
C ASN A 96 -9.87 10.24 -10.51
N ASP A 97 -9.88 10.78 -11.73
CA ASP A 97 -10.98 10.65 -12.71
C ASP A 97 -12.34 11.20 -12.23
N LEU A 98 -12.35 11.95 -11.12
CA LEU A 98 -13.53 12.63 -10.62
C LEU A 98 -13.55 14.09 -11.09
N PRO A 99 -14.69 14.59 -11.58
CA PRO A 99 -14.81 15.99 -11.93
C PRO A 99 -14.61 16.85 -10.68
N LEU A 100 -13.69 17.82 -10.79
CA LEU A 100 -13.57 18.84 -9.77
C LEU A 100 -14.83 19.71 -9.76
N VAL A 101 -15.07 20.36 -8.63
CA VAL A 101 -16.13 21.35 -8.46
C VAL A 101 -16.03 22.41 -9.57
N ASP A 102 -17.15 22.68 -10.27
CA ASP A 102 -17.19 23.59 -11.41
C ASP A 102 -17.89 24.93 -11.10
N ASP A 103 -18.63 25.02 -10.00
CA ASP A 103 -19.20 26.30 -9.57
C ASP A 103 -18.10 27.22 -8.98
N GLU A 104 -18.10 28.51 -9.34
CA GLU A 104 -17.07 29.46 -8.88
C GLU A 104 -17.13 29.69 -7.37
N ASP A 105 -18.32 29.76 -6.77
CA ASP A 105 -18.47 29.98 -5.33
C ASP A 105 -18.04 28.75 -4.54
N ASP A 106 -18.39 27.55 -5.02
CA ASP A 106 -17.93 26.30 -4.41
C ASP A 106 -16.39 26.13 -4.55
N LEU A 107 -15.80 26.52 -5.69
CA LEU A 107 -14.35 26.53 -5.85
C LEU A 107 -13.65 27.50 -4.87
N LYS A 108 -14.23 28.69 -4.62
CA LYS A 108 -13.69 29.62 -3.60
C LYS A 108 -13.74 29.00 -2.20
N ILE A 109 -14.76 28.18 -1.90
CA ILE A 109 -14.84 27.42 -0.64
C ILE A 109 -13.68 26.41 -0.56
N GLU A 110 -13.40 25.66 -1.63
CA GLU A 110 -12.28 24.72 -1.69
C GLU A 110 -10.90 25.39 -1.52
N LEU A 111 -10.72 26.60 -2.04
CA LEU A 111 -9.51 27.39 -1.83
C LEU A 111 -9.39 27.92 -0.39
N LYS A 112 -10.50 28.33 0.21
CA LYS A 112 -10.55 28.89 1.57
C LYS A 112 -10.34 27.82 2.64
N PHE A 113 -10.93 26.64 2.44
CA PHE A 113 -10.84 25.51 3.36
C PHE A 113 -10.02 24.37 2.72
N PRO A 114 -8.68 24.41 2.87
CA PRO A 114 -7.78 23.58 2.08
C PRO A 114 -8.11 22.08 2.23
N GLY A 115 -8.41 21.42 1.12
CA GLY A 115 -8.43 19.96 0.98
C GLY A 115 -7.17 19.43 0.30
N ALA A 116 -7.11 18.11 0.08
CA ALA A 116 -6.01 17.48 -0.67
C ALA A 116 -5.93 17.98 -2.13
N GLU A 117 -7.07 18.37 -2.71
CA GLU A 117 -7.21 18.71 -4.14
C GLU A 117 -7.07 20.21 -4.42
N ARG A 118 -6.75 21.02 -3.40
CA ARG A 118 -6.76 22.49 -3.46
C ARG A 118 -5.96 23.06 -4.64
N ILE A 119 -4.84 22.44 -4.99
CA ILE A 119 -3.94 22.96 -6.03
C ILE A 119 -4.57 22.87 -7.44
N TRP A 120 -5.36 21.83 -7.71
CA TRP A 120 -6.09 21.69 -8.97
C TRP A 120 -7.32 22.59 -9.01
N HIS A 121 -8.05 22.75 -7.89
CA HIS A 121 -9.12 23.75 -7.78
C HIS A 121 -8.60 25.18 -8.03
N LEU A 122 -7.41 25.49 -7.52
CA LEU A 122 -6.74 26.77 -7.75
C LEU A 122 -6.44 26.98 -9.24
N ALA A 123 -5.91 25.96 -9.92
CA ALA A 123 -5.67 26.03 -11.36
C ALA A 123 -6.97 26.27 -12.15
N ASN A 124 -8.06 25.56 -11.81
CA ASN A 124 -9.36 25.75 -12.45
C ASN A 124 -9.94 27.16 -12.26
N LEU A 125 -9.76 27.79 -11.09
CA LEU A 125 -10.18 29.18 -10.90
C LEU A 125 -9.35 30.17 -11.71
N ILE A 126 -8.05 29.95 -11.85
CA ILE A 126 -7.20 30.77 -12.71
C ILE A 126 -7.63 30.63 -14.18
N ARG A 127 -7.95 29.41 -14.64
CA ARG A 127 -8.52 29.16 -15.99
C ARG A 127 -9.82 29.94 -16.23
N LYS A 128 -10.65 30.10 -15.19
CA LYS A 128 -11.89 30.88 -15.21
C LYS A 128 -11.70 32.40 -15.11
N GLY A 129 -10.46 32.88 -15.02
CA GLY A 129 -10.12 34.30 -15.03
C GLY A 129 -10.14 34.97 -13.65
N LEU A 130 -10.12 34.20 -12.55
CA LEU A 130 -9.97 34.78 -11.22
C LEU A 130 -8.57 35.43 -11.08
N SER A 131 -8.51 36.63 -10.52
CA SER A 131 -7.23 37.35 -10.39
C SER A 131 -6.32 36.69 -9.36
N LEU A 132 -5.01 36.78 -9.58
CA LEU A 132 -4.01 36.22 -8.65
C LEU A 132 -4.06 36.89 -7.28
N ASP A 133 -4.41 38.18 -7.20
CA ASP A 133 -4.62 38.90 -5.95
C ASP A 133 -5.79 38.30 -5.14
N GLU A 134 -6.87 37.91 -5.82
CA GLU A 134 -8.01 37.28 -5.18
C GLU A 134 -7.65 35.87 -4.70
N VAL A 135 -6.95 35.09 -5.54
CA VAL A 135 -6.43 33.76 -5.16
C VAL A 135 -5.50 33.86 -3.95
N ASN A 136 -4.57 34.82 -3.94
CA ASN A 136 -3.68 35.08 -2.79
C ASN A 136 -4.49 35.43 -1.54
N ARG A 137 -5.47 36.33 -1.64
CA ARG A 137 -6.30 36.75 -0.52
C ARG A 137 -7.07 35.59 0.10
N ILE A 138 -7.61 34.68 -0.72
CA ILE A 138 -8.35 33.51 -0.25
C ILE A 138 -7.39 32.48 0.35
N THR A 139 -6.25 32.25 -0.31
CA THR A 139 -5.43 31.07 -0.03
C THR A 139 -4.29 31.29 0.96
N GLY A 140 -3.76 32.51 1.01
CA GLY A 140 -2.50 32.85 1.68
C GLY A 140 -1.25 32.32 0.95
N ILE A 141 -1.38 31.72 -0.23
CA ILE A 141 -0.23 31.25 -1.02
C ILE A 141 0.50 32.46 -1.59
N ASP A 142 1.83 32.51 -1.41
CA ASP A 142 2.65 33.63 -1.85
C ASP A 142 2.47 33.91 -3.35
N PRO A 143 2.33 35.19 -3.77
CA PRO A 143 2.13 35.55 -5.17
C PRO A 143 3.20 34.97 -6.11
N TRP A 144 4.44 34.77 -5.64
CA TRP A 144 5.50 34.19 -6.45
C TRP A 144 5.10 32.82 -7.02
N PHE A 145 4.55 31.92 -6.20
CA PHE A 145 4.08 30.61 -6.65
C PHE A 145 2.88 30.73 -7.59
N LEU A 146 1.96 31.65 -7.29
CA LEU A 146 0.75 31.87 -8.09
C LEU A 146 1.10 32.33 -9.51
N HIS A 147 2.09 33.22 -9.66
CA HIS A 147 2.58 33.66 -10.97
C HIS A 147 3.18 32.51 -11.78
N GLN A 148 3.92 31.59 -11.14
CA GLN A 148 4.51 30.43 -11.82
C GLN A 148 3.42 29.43 -12.28
N ILE A 149 2.41 29.20 -11.44
CA ILE A 149 1.26 28.34 -11.78
C ILE A 149 0.43 28.97 -12.90
N ALA A 150 0.18 30.27 -12.84
CA ALA A 150 -0.53 30.99 -13.88
C ALA A 150 0.19 30.95 -15.23
N ASP A 151 1.51 31.00 -15.23
CA ASP A 151 2.32 30.85 -16.44
C ASP A 151 2.24 29.43 -17.04
N ILE A 152 2.19 28.37 -16.21
CA ILE A 152 1.91 27.00 -16.70
C ILE A 152 0.53 26.97 -17.39
N ILE A 153 -0.51 27.50 -16.74
CA ILE A 153 -1.87 27.53 -17.30
C ILE A 153 -1.93 28.34 -18.60
N HIS A 154 -1.17 29.44 -18.68
CA HIS A 154 -1.06 30.22 -19.90
C HIS A 154 -0.49 29.40 -21.07
N GLU A 155 0.54 28.60 -20.82
CA GLU A 155 1.10 27.70 -21.83
C GLU A 155 0.12 26.60 -22.25
N GLU A 156 -0.68 26.06 -21.32
CA GLU A 156 -1.75 25.12 -21.66
C GLU A 156 -2.76 25.74 -22.64
N SER A 157 -3.22 26.96 -22.34
CA SER A 157 -4.14 27.71 -23.23
C SER A 157 -3.53 28.08 -24.58
N ASN A 158 -2.21 28.17 -24.69
CA ASN A 158 -1.52 28.37 -25.97
C ASN A 158 -1.40 27.06 -26.75
N LEU A 159 -1.16 25.96 -26.05
CA LEU A 159 -1.04 24.61 -26.61
C LEU A 159 -2.35 24.10 -27.20
N GLU A 160 -3.49 24.37 -26.53
CA GLU A 160 -4.85 24.03 -27.01
C GLU A 160 -5.16 24.53 -28.44
N LYS A 161 -4.46 25.58 -28.90
CA LYS A 161 -4.68 26.23 -30.20
C LYS A 161 -3.75 25.69 -31.30
N GLN A 162 -2.92 24.70 -30.99
CA GLN A 162 -1.90 24.16 -31.90
C GLN A 162 -2.17 22.69 -32.20
N LYS A 163 -1.51 22.16 -33.23
CA LYS A 163 -1.36 20.72 -33.43
C LYS A 163 0.06 20.30 -33.10
N LEU A 164 0.27 19.02 -32.80
CA LEU A 164 1.59 18.50 -32.47
C LEU A 164 2.64 18.81 -33.56
N GLU A 165 2.25 18.75 -34.83
CA GLU A 165 3.15 19.04 -35.96
C GLU A 165 3.56 20.52 -36.07
N ASP A 166 2.77 21.43 -35.49
CA ASP A 166 3.00 22.87 -35.52
C ASP A 166 3.98 23.32 -34.40
N ILE A 167 4.22 22.45 -33.40
CA ILE A 167 5.09 22.76 -32.26
C ILE A 167 6.54 22.58 -32.69
N SER A 168 7.29 23.69 -32.79
CA SER A 168 8.71 23.62 -33.09
C SER A 168 9.50 22.87 -32.01
N LYS A 169 10.71 22.41 -32.36
CA LYS A 169 11.62 21.77 -31.42
C LYS A 169 11.89 22.67 -30.20
N GLU A 170 12.12 23.95 -30.42
CA GLU A 170 12.41 24.94 -29.39
C GLU A 170 11.21 25.18 -28.48
N ALA A 171 10.00 25.27 -29.06
CA ALA A 171 8.77 25.39 -28.30
C ALA A 171 8.53 24.15 -27.43
N LEU A 172 8.76 22.95 -27.97
CA LEU A 172 8.66 21.71 -27.21
C LEU A 172 9.68 21.67 -26.06
N ILE A 173 10.95 22.03 -26.31
CA ILE A 173 11.97 22.13 -25.24
C ILE A 173 11.52 23.09 -24.14
N ASN A 174 10.93 24.25 -24.49
CA ASN A 174 10.44 25.21 -23.50
C ASN A 174 9.29 24.65 -22.66
N LEU A 175 8.34 23.92 -23.26
CA LEU A 175 7.31 23.21 -22.52
C LEU A 175 7.93 22.17 -21.58
N LYS A 176 8.87 21.36 -22.08
CA LYS A 176 9.53 20.34 -21.26
C LYS A 176 10.37 20.96 -20.12
N LYS A 177 11.04 22.10 -20.34
CA LYS A 177 11.72 22.90 -19.30
C LYS A 177 10.78 23.44 -18.22
N LYS A 178 9.50 23.61 -18.52
CA LYS A 178 8.45 23.96 -17.54
C LYS A 178 7.86 22.73 -16.85
N GLY A 179 8.34 21.51 -17.17
CA GLY A 179 7.94 20.26 -16.54
C GLY A 179 6.72 19.56 -17.15
N PHE A 180 6.22 20.03 -18.30
CA PHE A 180 5.08 19.40 -18.96
C PHE A 180 5.39 17.95 -19.31
N SER A 181 4.56 17.02 -18.86
CA SER A 181 4.65 15.60 -19.24
C SER A 181 4.14 15.38 -20.67
N ASP A 182 4.60 14.32 -21.31
CA ASP A 182 4.11 13.87 -22.61
C ASP A 182 2.60 13.55 -22.50
N ALA A 183 2.17 12.98 -21.37
CA ALA A 183 0.76 12.73 -21.06
C ALA A 183 -0.08 14.01 -20.98
N ARG A 184 0.41 15.08 -20.32
CA ARG A 184 -0.32 16.35 -20.22
C ARG A 184 -0.43 17.05 -21.57
N ILE A 185 0.65 17.07 -22.34
CA ILE A 185 0.64 17.60 -23.72
C ILE A 185 -0.37 16.82 -24.58
N ALA A 186 -0.36 15.50 -24.48
CA ALA A 186 -1.27 14.64 -25.23
C ALA A 186 -2.73 14.87 -24.86
N HIS A 187 -3.04 15.03 -23.57
CA HIS A 187 -4.38 15.34 -23.07
C HIS A 187 -4.90 16.66 -23.66
N ILE A 188 -4.11 17.73 -23.58
CA ILE A 188 -4.47 19.06 -24.08
C ILE A 188 -4.71 19.05 -25.59
N LEU A 189 -3.87 18.32 -26.33
CA LEU A 189 -3.99 18.20 -27.79
C LEU A 189 -5.02 17.14 -28.24
N ASN A 190 -5.62 16.40 -27.30
CA ASN A 190 -6.52 15.28 -27.55
C ASN A 190 -5.93 14.21 -28.49
N ILE A 191 -4.70 13.78 -28.19
CA ILE A 191 -3.95 12.74 -28.91
C ILE A 191 -3.41 11.69 -27.93
N LYS A 192 -2.69 10.67 -28.42
CA LYS A 192 -2.08 9.67 -27.54
C LYS A 192 -0.73 10.16 -27.01
N GLU A 193 -0.40 9.79 -25.77
CA GLU A 193 0.92 10.04 -25.16
C GLU A 193 2.07 9.51 -26.04
N SER A 194 1.87 8.34 -26.65
CA SER A 194 2.83 7.72 -27.57
C SER A 194 3.19 8.61 -28.76
N ASP A 195 2.25 9.44 -29.22
CA ASP A 195 2.44 10.33 -30.37
C ASP A 195 3.37 11.49 -29.99
N VAL A 196 3.17 12.07 -28.80
CA VAL A 196 4.04 13.11 -28.23
C VAL A 196 5.45 12.58 -28.00
N ARG A 197 5.58 11.40 -27.36
CA ARG A 197 6.88 10.75 -27.15
C ARG A 197 7.62 10.47 -28.46
N SER A 198 6.91 9.96 -29.46
CA SER A 198 7.48 9.68 -30.79
C SER A 198 7.95 10.95 -31.49
N TYR A 199 7.15 12.01 -31.43
CA TYR A 199 7.51 13.32 -31.97
C TYR A 199 8.75 13.90 -31.27
N ARG A 200 8.78 13.83 -29.95
CA ARG A 200 9.87 14.29 -29.10
C ARG A 200 11.17 13.54 -29.41
N SER A 201 11.09 12.21 -29.52
CA SER A 201 12.22 11.34 -29.89
C SER A 201 12.76 11.64 -31.28
N LYS A 202 11.87 11.82 -32.27
CA LYS A 202 12.24 12.16 -33.66
C LYS A 202 12.99 13.49 -33.77
N HIS A 203 12.65 14.46 -32.93
CA HIS A 203 13.29 15.79 -32.91
C HIS A 203 14.49 15.87 -31.95
N ASN A 204 14.88 14.75 -31.34
CA ASN A 204 15.94 14.67 -30.34
C ASN A 204 15.74 15.67 -29.18
N VAL A 205 14.54 15.70 -28.63
CA VAL A 205 14.18 16.48 -27.44
C VAL A 205 14.16 15.52 -26.25
N ARG A 206 15.33 15.29 -25.66
CA ARG A 206 15.52 14.32 -24.56
C ARG A 206 15.88 15.08 -23.28
N PRO A 207 15.52 14.58 -22.10
CA PRO A 207 16.05 15.14 -20.88
C PRO A 207 17.56 14.89 -20.80
N THR A 208 18.23 15.76 -20.07
CA THR A 208 19.56 15.52 -19.50
C THR A 208 19.41 15.12 -18.04
N TYR A 209 20.44 14.53 -17.46
CA TYR A 209 20.45 14.21 -16.04
C TYR A 209 21.53 15.00 -15.33
N LYS A 210 21.18 15.59 -14.19
CA LYS A 210 22.06 16.37 -13.32
C LYS A 210 22.29 15.62 -12.03
N ARG A 211 23.44 15.84 -11.38
CA ARG A 211 23.76 15.18 -10.10
C ARG A 211 23.43 16.07 -8.90
N VAL A 212 23.06 15.43 -7.80
CA VAL A 212 22.99 16.03 -6.48
C VAL A 212 24.39 15.97 -5.86
N ASP A 213 24.98 17.13 -5.58
CA ASP A 213 26.37 17.25 -5.13
C ASP A 213 26.57 18.03 -3.83
N THR A 214 25.50 18.63 -3.29
CA THR A 214 25.46 19.51 -2.10
C THR A 214 26.19 20.85 -2.21
N CYS A 215 26.81 21.17 -3.35
CA CYS A 215 27.72 22.30 -3.49
C CYS A 215 27.52 23.10 -4.79
N ALA A 216 26.42 22.91 -5.51
CA ALA A 216 26.09 23.63 -6.73
C ALA A 216 27.24 23.58 -7.77
N ALA A 217 27.77 22.37 -7.99
CA ALA A 217 28.88 22.06 -8.87
C ALA A 217 30.24 22.72 -8.55
N GLU A 218 30.41 23.32 -7.36
CA GLU A 218 31.73 23.85 -6.92
C GLU A 218 32.78 22.72 -6.82
N PHE A 219 32.34 21.53 -6.40
CA PHE A 219 33.18 20.33 -6.29
C PHE A 219 32.60 19.18 -7.10
N GLN A 220 33.49 18.34 -7.63
CA GLN A 220 33.07 17.12 -8.33
C GLN A 220 32.48 16.09 -7.36
N THR A 221 31.41 15.44 -7.79
CA THR A 221 30.80 14.29 -7.12
C THR A 221 31.05 13.01 -7.92
N ASP A 222 31.44 11.95 -7.21
CA ASP A 222 31.52 10.60 -7.78
C ASP A 222 30.17 9.86 -7.61
N THR A 223 29.32 10.36 -6.70
CA THR A 223 28.00 9.78 -6.40
C THR A 223 27.05 10.01 -7.57
N ALA A 224 26.41 8.95 -8.05
CA ALA A 224 25.43 8.99 -9.14
C ALA A 224 24.01 9.14 -8.59
N TYR A 225 23.76 10.19 -7.80
CA TYR A 225 22.43 10.60 -7.37
C TYR A 225 21.92 11.66 -8.35
N MET A 226 20.94 11.31 -9.19
CA MET A 226 20.55 12.08 -10.37
C MET A 226 19.08 12.45 -10.41
N TYR A 227 18.77 13.51 -11.14
CA TYR A 227 17.43 13.90 -11.55
C TYR A 227 17.43 14.40 -13.00
N SER A 228 16.31 14.23 -13.70
CA SER A 228 16.11 14.70 -15.07
C SER A 228 15.83 16.20 -15.11
N SER A 229 16.36 16.87 -16.14
CA SER A 229 15.96 18.22 -16.54
C SER A 229 16.26 18.46 -18.02
N TYR A 230 15.53 19.37 -18.65
CA TYR A 230 15.77 19.77 -20.04
C TYR A 230 16.84 20.86 -20.14
N ASP A 231 18.08 20.51 -19.82
CA ASP A 231 19.25 21.39 -19.83
C ASP A 231 20.22 21.01 -20.98
N GLU A 232 21.38 21.67 -21.08
CA GLU A 232 22.35 21.45 -22.16
C GLU A 232 23.29 20.26 -21.90
N GLU A 233 23.89 20.15 -20.72
CA GLU A 233 24.87 19.10 -20.38
C GLU A 233 24.23 17.92 -19.63
N CYS A 234 24.54 16.69 -20.03
CA CYS A 234 24.12 15.47 -19.33
C CYS A 234 25.26 14.85 -18.51
N GLU A 235 25.03 14.68 -17.22
CA GLU A 235 25.96 14.15 -16.22
C GLU A 235 25.71 12.68 -15.86
N ALA A 236 24.77 12.02 -16.55
CA ALA A 236 24.47 10.60 -16.34
C ALA A 236 25.76 9.76 -16.47
N ARG A 237 26.48 9.91 -17.59
CA ARG A 237 27.72 9.18 -17.89
C ARG A 237 27.56 7.66 -17.66
N PRO A 238 26.61 7.01 -18.36
CA PRO A 238 26.43 5.56 -18.25
C PRO A 238 27.70 4.83 -18.70
N ASN A 239 27.97 3.67 -18.11
CA ASN A 239 29.06 2.76 -18.53
C ASN A 239 28.48 1.52 -19.26
N ASP A 240 29.35 0.60 -19.69
CA ASP A 240 28.96 -0.61 -20.44
C ASP A 240 28.83 -1.88 -19.54
N THR A 241 28.68 -1.73 -18.23
CA THR A 241 28.48 -2.89 -17.33
C THR A 241 27.06 -3.44 -17.44
N ASP A 242 26.88 -4.70 -17.04
CA ASP A 242 25.57 -5.32 -16.96
C ASP A 242 24.76 -4.68 -15.82
N LYS A 243 23.75 -3.89 -16.20
CA LYS A 243 22.92 -3.12 -15.26
C LYS A 243 21.55 -3.74 -15.05
N VAL A 244 21.06 -3.69 -13.82
CA VAL A 244 19.66 -3.99 -13.52
C VAL A 244 18.97 -2.77 -12.92
N ILE A 245 17.88 -2.35 -13.57
CA ILE A 245 16.99 -1.30 -13.06
C ILE A 245 15.98 -1.92 -12.09
N ILE A 246 15.79 -1.29 -10.95
CA ILE A 246 14.78 -1.63 -9.95
C ILE A 246 13.83 -0.45 -9.83
N LEU A 247 12.56 -0.67 -10.17
CA LEU A 247 11.53 0.35 -10.04
C LEU A 247 10.92 0.31 -8.63
N GLY A 248 11.02 1.44 -7.93
CA GLY A 248 10.40 1.64 -6.62
C GLY A 248 8.88 1.78 -6.69
N GLY A 249 8.29 2.21 -5.58
CA GLY A 249 6.83 2.34 -5.45
C GLY A 249 6.30 3.77 -5.52
N GLY A 250 7.15 4.81 -5.45
CA GLY A 250 6.71 6.18 -5.30
C GLY A 250 6.19 6.49 -3.88
N PRO A 251 5.37 7.52 -3.68
CA PRO A 251 4.95 7.98 -2.35
C PRO A 251 4.19 6.90 -1.57
N ASN A 252 4.51 6.67 -0.31
CA ASN A 252 3.76 5.71 0.53
C ASN A 252 2.25 6.04 0.60
N ARG A 253 1.41 5.01 0.68
CA ARG A 253 -0.05 5.09 0.85
C ARG A 253 -0.58 3.80 1.48
N ILE A 254 -1.79 3.84 2.03
CA ILE A 254 -2.42 2.64 2.59
C ILE A 254 -2.51 1.55 1.52
N GLY A 255 -1.94 0.37 1.81
CA GLY A 255 -1.81 -0.75 0.88
C GLY A 255 -0.49 -0.81 0.11
N GLN A 256 0.28 0.29 0.07
CA GLN A 256 1.60 0.42 -0.55
C GLN A 256 2.55 1.20 0.36
N GLY A 257 3.12 0.50 1.33
CA GLY A 257 4.02 1.07 2.32
C GLY A 257 5.47 0.67 2.11
N ILE A 258 6.19 0.71 3.24
CA ILE A 258 7.63 0.44 3.33
C ILE A 258 8.01 -1.01 3.00
N GLU A 259 7.03 -1.92 2.95
CA GLU A 259 7.25 -3.34 2.67
C GLU A 259 7.79 -3.54 1.24
N PHE A 260 7.33 -2.71 0.30
CA PHE A 260 7.80 -2.71 -1.08
C PHE A 260 9.18 -2.03 -1.21
N ASP A 261 9.44 -0.98 -0.42
CA ASP A 261 10.76 -0.37 -0.33
C ASP A 261 11.81 -1.37 0.17
N TYR A 262 11.48 -2.14 1.22
CA TYR A 262 12.30 -3.22 1.75
C TYR A 262 12.71 -4.22 0.65
N CYS A 263 11.75 -4.63 -0.18
CA CYS A 263 12.01 -5.55 -1.29
C CYS A 263 12.97 -4.92 -2.30
N CYS A 264 12.74 -3.67 -2.72
CA CYS A 264 13.60 -2.95 -3.66
C CYS A 264 15.04 -2.79 -3.14
N VAL A 265 15.21 -2.43 -1.86
CA VAL A 265 16.51 -2.35 -1.19
C VAL A 265 17.22 -3.70 -1.23
N HIS A 266 16.52 -4.77 -0.85
CA HIS A 266 17.10 -6.11 -0.86
C HIS A 266 17.49 -6.59 -2.26
N ALA A 267 16.71 -6.25 -3.30
CA ALA A 267 17.10 -6.52 -4.69
C ALA A 267 18.41 -5.81 -5.06
N SER A 268 18.52 -4.51 -4.76
CA SER A 268 19.72 -3.74 -5.07
C SER A 268 20.95 -4.33 -4.38
N LEU A 269 20.84 -4.64 -3.08
CA LEU A 269 21.94 -5.23 -2.33
C LEU A 269 22.36 -6.60 -2.89
N ALA A 270 21.39 -7.48 -3.21
CA ALA A 270 21.70 -8.82 -3.73
C ALA A 270 22.32 -8.79 -5.13
N LEU A 271 21.79 -7.95 -6.02
CA LEU A 271 22.27 -7.88 -7.39
C LEU A 271 23.64 -7.20 -7.47
N LYS A 272 23.90 -6.22 -6.61
CA LYS A 272 25.23 -5.65 -6.42
C LYS A 272 26.23 -6.68 -5.91
N GLU A 273 25.84 -7.48 -4.91
CA GLU A 273 26.65 -8.64 -4.43
C GLU A 273 26.88 -9.68 -5.54
N ALA A 274 25.94 -9.83 -6.47
CA ALA A 274 26.05 -10.70 -7.64
C ALA A 274 26.84 -10.11 -8.82
N GLY A 275 27.32 -8.86 -8.72
CA GLY A 275 28.20 -8.22 -9.70
C GLY A 275 27.50 -7.38 -10.77
N TYR A 276 26.20 -7.12 -10.65
CA TYR A 276 25.48 -6.17 -11.51
C TYR A 276 25.66 -4.74 -11.00
N GLU A 277 25.67 -3.78 -11.93
CA GLU A 277 25.48 -2.37 -11.56
C GLU A 277 23.99 -2.12 -11.29
N THR A 278 23.65 -1.74 -10.06
CA THR A 278 22.25 -1.58 -9.69
C THR A 278 21.77 -0.14 -9.85
N ILE A 279 20.61 0.02 -10.47
CA ILE A 279 20.01 1.31 -10.74
C ILE A 279 18.66 1.38 -10.04
N MET A 280 18.51 2.28 -9.07
CA MET A 280 17.23 2.52 -8.40
C MET A 280 16.50 3.69 -9.07
N VAL A 281 15.21 3.52 -9.36
CA VAL A 281 14.32 4.60 -9.81
C VAL A 281 13.18 4.74 -8.82
N ASN A 282 13.14 5.82 -8.05
CA ASN A 282 12.09 6.07 -7.07
C ASN A 282 12.04 7.56 -6.68
N CYS A 283 10.91 8.05 -6.17
CA CYS A 283 10.69 9.45 -5.82
C CYS A 283 10.16 9.69 -4.39
N ASN A 284 10.20 8.67 -3.54
CA ASN A 284 9.81 8.79 -2.13
C ASN A 284 11.00 9.29 -1.30
N PRO A 285 10.92 10.45 -0.60
CA PRO A 285 12.03 10.98 0.18
C PRO A 285 12.22 10.29 1.54
N GLU A 286 11.25 9.49 2.00
CA GLU A 286 11.28 8.84 3.32
C GLU A 286 12.01 7.50 3.32
N THR A 287 12.26 6.95 2.14
CA THR A 287 12.63 5.54 1.95
C THR A 287 14.14 5.29 1.96
N VAL A 288 14.51 4.05 2.25
CA VAL A 288 15.92 3.63 2.18
C VAL A 288 16.36 3.42 0.73
N SER A 289 15.46 3.01 -0.19
CA SER A 289 15.83 2.86 -1.62
C SER A 289 16.36 4.16 -2.25
N THR A 290 15.92 5.32 -1.79
CA THR A 290 16.36 6.64 -2.26
C THR A 290 17.56 7.19 -1.49
N ASP A 291 18.18 6.38 -0.64
CA ASP A 291 19.52 6.65 -0.13
C ASP A 291 20.57 6.24 -1.19
N TYR A 292 21.49 7.14 -1.50
CA TYR A 292 22.51 6.93 -2.52
C TYR A 292 23.52 5.83 -2.15
N ASP A 293 23.57 5.39 -0.89
CA ASP A 293 24.42 4.27 -0.45
C ASP A 293 23.86 2.89 -0.90
N ILE A 294 22.58 2.81 -1.31
CA ILE A 294 21.88 1.53 -1.56
C ILE A 294 22.02 0.99 -2.99
N SER A 295 22.20 1.87 -3.98
CA SER A 295 22.35 1.49 -5.39
C SER A 295 23.61 2.13 -5.96
N ASP A 296 24.14 1.59 -7.05
CA ASP A 296 25.28 2.21 -7.73
C ASP A 296 24.87 3.52 -8.41
N ARG A 297 23.61 3.59 -8.87
CA ARG A 297 23.03 4.77 -9.51
C ARG A 297 21.60 4.97 -9.03
N LEU A 298 21.29 6.17 -8.55
CA LEU A 298 19.96 6.55 -8.10
C LEU A 298 19.40 7.62 -9.04
N PHE A 299 18.25 7.32 -9.66
CA PHE A 299 17.43 8.31 -10.36
C PHE A 299 16.23 8.67 -9.49
N PHE A 300 16.25 9.89 -8.96
CA PHE A 300 15.17 10.41 -8.13
C PHE A 300 14.08 11.02 -9.02
N GLU A 301 13.34 10.13 -9.67
CA GLU A 301 12.42 10.46 -10.77
C GLU A 301 11.01 9.90 -10.52
N PRO A 302 9.98 10.55 -11.06
CA PRO A 302 8.63 10.01 -11.06
C PRO A 302 8.57 8.64 -11.74
N LEU A 303 7.71 7.74 -11.24
CA LEU A 303 7.52 6.42 -11.81
C LEU A 303 6.44 6.45 -12.88
N THR A 304 6.70 7.17 -13.96
CA THR A 304 5.84 7.24 -15.14
C THR A 304 6.47 6.47 -16.31
N PHE A 305 5.65 6.10 -17.30
CA PHE A 305 6.16 5.51 -18.54
C PHE A 305 7.20 6.41 -19.21
N GLU A 306 6.92 7.71 -19.30
CA GLU A 306 7.82 8.71 -19.87
C GLU A 306 9.19 8.72 -19.18
N ASP A 307 9.18 8.95 -17.85
CA ASP A 307 10.41 9.17 -17.08
C ASP A 307 11.26 7.90 -17.01
N VAL A 308 10.64 6.73 -16.82
CA VAL A 308 11.33 5.44 -16.77
C VAL A 308 11.93 5.07 -18.12
N MET A 309 11.21 5.30 -19.23
CA MET A 309 11.74 4.96 -20.55
C MET A 309 12.91 5.86 -20.97
N GLU A 310 12.97 7.13 -20.55
CA GLU A 310 14.17 7.96 -20.79
C GLU A 310 15.41 7.41 -20.07
N ILE A 311 15.23 6.84 -18.87
CA ILE A 311 16.31 6.19 -18.12
C ILE A 311 16.74 4.90 -18.82
N ILE A 312 15.78 4.08 -19.27
CA ILE A 312 16.07 2.84 -20.02
C ILE A 312 16.83 3.15 -21.32
N ASP A 313 16.41 4.18 -22.05
CA ASP A 313 17.02 4.57 -23.33
C ASP A 313 18.50 4.97 -23.18
N ILE A 314 18.86 5.66 -22.08
CA ILE A 314 20.24 6.09 -21.82
C ILE A 314 21.09 5.02 -21.13
N GLU A 315 20.51 4.25 -20.20
CA GLU A 315 21.26 3.25 -19.41
C GLU A 315 21.41 1.90 -20.10
N LYS A 316 20.44 1.53 -20.96
CA LYS A 316 20.39 0.26 -21.69
C LYS A 316 20.64 -0.95 -20.77
N PRO A 317 19.79 -1.16 -19.76
CA PRO A 317 19.99 -2.24 -18.80
C PRO A 317 19.85 -3.62 -19.44
N VAL A 318 20.41 -4.65 -18.80
CA VAL A 318 20.17 -6.05 -19.17
C VAL A 318 18.86 -6.59 -18.56
N GLY A 319 18.33 -5.91 -17.54
CA GLY A 319 17.08 -6.27 -16.90
C GLY A 319 16.39 -5.12 -16.15
N VAL A 320 15.07 -5.17 -16.07
CA VAL A 320 14.22 -4.26 -15.32
C VAL A 320 13.29 -5.06 -14.41
N ILE A 321 13.35 -4.80 -13.10
CA ILE A 321 12.47 -5.41 -12.09
C ILE A 321 11.29 -4.47 -11.83
N VAL A 322 10.09 -4.98 -12.09
CA VAL A 322 8.80 -4.27 -11.92
C VAL A 322 7.93 -4.85 -10.81
N GLN A 323 8.31 -6.01 -10.28
CA GLN A 323 7.49 -6.83 -9.38
C GLN A 323 7.66 -6.45 -7.89
N TYR A 324 8.57 -5.52 -7.56
CA TYR A 324 8.97 -5.24 -6.17
C TYR A 324 8.37 -3.95 -5.61
N GLY A 325 8.13 -2.93 -6.46
CA GLY A 325 7.61 -1.62 -6.04
C GLY A 325 6.08 -1.55 -5.83
N GLY A 326 5.39 -2.69 -5.82
CA GLY A 326 3.93 -2.75 -5.73
C GLY A 326 3.23 -2.34 -7.04
N GLN A 327 2.01 -1.79 -6.95
CA GLN A 327 1.15 -1.54 -8.11
C GLN A 327 1.69 -0.53 -9.13
N THR A 328 2.47 0.46 -8.71
CA THR A 328 2.96 1.54 -9.59
C THR A 328 3.79 0.97 -10.75
N PRO A 329 4.89 0.24 -10.52
CA PRO A 329 5.65 -0.36 -11.61
C PRO A 329 4.90 -1.50 -12.33
N LEU A 330 4.00 -2.22 -11.67
CA LEU A 330 3.16 -3.24 -12.33
C LEU A 330 2.29 -2.65 -13.43
N LYS A 331 1.67 -1.49 -13.19
CA LYS A 331 0.86 -0.78 -14.20
C LYS A 331 1.67 -0.36 -15.42
N LEU A 332 2.98 -0.14 -15.24
CA LEU A 332 3.88 0.22 -16.33
C LEU A 332 4.40 -1.01 -17.09
N ALA A 333 4.39 -2.21 -16.48
CA ALA A 333 5.10 -3.38 -16.98
C ALA A 333 4.82 -3.69 -18.46
N ARG A 334 3.54 -3.70 -18.86
CA ARG A 334 3.15 -3.97 -20.25
C ARG A 334 3.55 -2.85 -21.21
N LEU A 335 3.37 -1.59 -20.82
CA LEU A 335 3.79 -0.44 -21.63
C LEU A 335 5.31 -0.44 -21.85
N LEU A 336 6.07 -0.77 -20.82
CA LEU A 336 7.53 -0.87 -20.88
C LEU A 336 7.96 -2.03 -21.78
N GLU A 337 7.37 -3.22 -21.64
CA GLU A 337 7.66 -4.38 -22.48
C GLU A 337 7.33 -4.12 -23.95
N ASP A 338 6.16 -3.55 -24.25
CA ASP A 338 5.74 -3.17 -25.61
C ASP A 338 6.70 -2.13 -26.23
N ALA A 339 7.34 -1.30 -25.40
CA ALA A 339 8.36 -0.34 -25.81
C ALA A 339 9.78 -0.94 -25.90
N GLY A 340 9.97 -2.22 -25.60
CA GLY A 340 11.23 -2.95 -25.70
C GLY A 340 12.09 -2.96 -24.43
N ALA A 341 11.54 -2.60 -23.26
CA ALA A 341 12.24 -2.72 -21.99
C ALA A 341 12.50 -4.20 -21.66
N PRO A 342 13.71 -4.58 -21.20
CA PRO A 342 14.02 -5.97 -20.85
C PRO A 342 13.48 -6.31 -19.46
N ILE A 343 12.18 -6.57 -19.34
CA ILE A 343 11.57 -7.00 -18.07
C ILE A 343 12.10 -8.39 -17.71
N ILE A 344 12.64 -8.54 -16.49
CA ILE A 344 13.15 -9.82 -15.96
C ILE A 344 12.26 -10.32 -14.82
N GLY A 345 12.31 -11.63 -14.53
CA GLY A 345 11.40 -12.28 -13.58
C GLY A 345 10.07 -12.69 -14.20
N THR A 346 9.00 -12.75 -13.39
CA THR A 346 7.65 -13.09 -13.87
C THR A 346 7.21 -12.09 -14.94
N SER A 347 6.81 -12.61 -16.10
CA SER A 347 6.48 -11.79 -17.28
C SER A 347 5.28 -10.87 -17.06
N PRO A 348 5.19 -9.72 -17.75
CA PRO A 348 3.98 -8.88 -17.72
C PRO A 348 2.71 -9.62 -18.10
N ASP A 349 2.77 -10.56 -19.06
CA ASP A 349 1.62 -11.40 -19.43
C ASP A 349 1.21 -12.38 -18.32
N SER A 350 2.17 -12.98 -17.62
CA SER A 350 1.91 -13.82 -16.44
C SER A 350 1.27 -13.03 -15.29
N ILE A 351 1.70 -11.78 -15.10
CA ILE A 351 1.11 -10.86 -14.11
C ILE A 351 -0.33 -10.54 -14.51
N ASP A 352 -0.55 -10.15 -15.77
CA ASP A 352 -1.88 -9.88 -16.33
C ASP A 352 -2.78 -11.11 -16.25
N LEU A 353 -2.27 -12.33 -16.47
CA LEU A 353 -3.04 -13.56 -16.34
C LEU A 353 -3.58 -13.80 -14.92
N ALA A 354 -2.87 -13.34 -13.88
CA ALA A 354 -3.33 -13.44 -12.50
C ALA A 354 -4.31 -12.32 -12.10
N GLU A 355 -4.13 -11.11 -12.68
CA GLU A 355 -5.01 -9.96 -12.44
C GLU A 355 -6.32 -10.04 -13.26
N ASP A 356 -6.24 -10.56 -14.49
CA ASP A 356 -7.38 -10.81 -15.39
C ASP A 356 -8.16 -12.04 -14.94
N ARG A 357 -9.45 -11.83 -14.71
CA ARG A 357 -10.26 -12.81 -14.00
C ARG A 357 -10.78 -13.92 -14.91
N GLU A 358 -11.01 -13.66 -16.18
CA GLU A 358 -11.40 -14.71 -17.13
C GLU A 358 -10.23 -15.64 -17.42
N ARG A 359 -9.04 -15.06 -17.63
CA ARG A 359 -7.80 -15.81 -17.79
C ARG A 359 -7.46 -16.60 -16.53
N PHE A 360 -7.54 -15.96 -15.36
CA PHE A 360 -7.27 -16.61 -14.07
C PHE A 360 -8.27 -17.74 -13.77
N GLN A 361 -9.58 -17.51 -13.96
CA GLN A 361 -10.59 -18.55 -13.74
C GLN A 361 -10.38 -19.74 -14.68
N SER A 362 -10.00 -19.49 -15.93
CA SER A 362 -9.68 -20.55 -16.90
C SER A 362 -8.50 -21.40 -16.41
N LEU A 363 -7.44 -20.75 -15.92
CA LEU A 363 -6.28 -21.43 -15.32
C LEU A 363 -6.68 -22.26 -14.08
N ILE A 364 -7.48 -21.70 -13.18
CA ILE A 364 -7.95 -22.40 -11.97
C ILE A 364 -8.71 -23.69 -12.33
N ASN A 365 -9.57 -23.61 -13.34
CA ASN A 365 -10.32 -24.77 -13.83
C ASN A 365 -9.40 -25.81 -14.47
N GLU A 366 -8.43 -25.38 -15.28
CA GLU A 366 -7.43 -26.27 -15.88
C GLU A 366 -6.61 -27.01 -14.82
N LEU A 367 -6.20 -26.31 -13.77
CA LEU A 367 -5.43 -26.87 -12.65
C LEU A 367 -6.28 -27.70 -11.68
N ALA A 368 -7.60 -27.80 -11.92
CA ALA A 368 -8.58 -28.46 -11.05
C ALA A 368 -8.54 -27.95 -9.60
N LEU A 369 -8.39 -26.64 -9.43
CA LEU A 369 -8.39 -25.95 -8.15
C LEU A 369 -9.76 -25.33 -7.87
N LYS A 370 -10.05 -25.02 -6.60
CA LYS A 370 -11.33 -24.43 -6.19
C LYS A 370 -11.23 -22.92 -6.04
N GLN A 371 -12.24 -22.23 -6.52
CA GLN A 371 -12.46 -20.79 -6.31
C GLN A 371 -13.90 -20.58 -5.83
N PRO A 372 -14.19 -19.54 -5.04
CA PRO A 372 -15.58 -19.20 -4.70
C PRO A 372 -16.39 -18.99 -5.99
N PRO A 373 -17.67 -19.37 -6.03
CA PRO A 373 -18.55 -19.01 -7.14
C PRO A 373 -18.43 -17.52 -7.44
N ASN A 374 -18.22 -17.17 -8.71
CA ASN A 374 -18.02 -15.78 -9.11
C ASN A 374 -18.55 -15.47 -10.52
N ARG A 375 -18.80 -14.18 -10.78
CA ARG A 375 -19.23 -13.61 -12.05
C ARG A 375 -18.64 -12.21 -12.25
N THR A 376 -18.57 -11.78 -13.49
CA THR A 376 -18.11 -10.45 -13.90
C THR A 376 -19.25 -9.71 -14.57
N ALA A 377 -19.59 -8.52 -14.07
CA ALA A 377 -20.68 -7.70 -14.58
C ALA A 377 -20.18 -6.32 -15.00
N SER A 378 -20.54 -5.89 -16.21
CA SER A 378 -20.16 -4.57 -16.74
C SER A 378 -21.17 -3.49 -16.40
N ASN A 379 -22.39 -3.85 -16.01
CA ASN A 379 -23.45 -2.91 -15.69
C ASN A 379 -24.35 -3.43 -14.56
N LYS A 380 -25.21 -2.53 -14.06
CA LYS A 380 -26.10 -2.79 -12.94
C LYS A 380 -27.11 -3.91 -13.22
N GLU A 381 -27.76 -3.92 -14.39
CA GLU A 381 -28.76 -4.97 -14.69
C GLU A 381 -28.11 -6.35 -14.75
N GLU A 382 -26.93 -6.43 -15.37
CA GLU A 382 -26.14 -7.64 -15.45
C GLU A 382 -25.72 -8.14 -14.06
N ALA A 383 -25.21 -7.25 -13.21
CA ALA A 383 -24.80 -7.60 -11.85
C ALA A 383 -25.97 -8.17 -11.03
N LEU A 384 -27.14 -7.55 -11.11
CA LEU A 384 -28.34 -8.03 -10.40
C LEU A 384 -28.81 -9.39 -10.92
N ARG A 385 -28.72 -9.65 -12.22
CA ARG A 385 -29.05 -10.96 -12.81
C ARG A 385 -28.04 -12.03 -12.40
N MET A 386 -26.75 -11.73 -12.52
CA MET A 386 -25.66 -12.65 -12.18
C MET A 386 -25.57 -12.94 -10.67
N SER A 387 -26.06 -12.03 -9.82
CA SER A 387 -26.10 -12.23 -8.37
C SER A 387 -26.91 -13.46 -7.94
N ASP A 388 -27.90 -13.88 -8.75
CA ASP A 388 -28.71 -15.09 -8.47
C ASP A 388 -27.90 -16.39 -8.67
N ASP A 389 -26.95 -16.40 -9.61
CA ASP A 389 -26.06 -17.54 -9.86
C ASP A 389 -25.00 -17.71 -8.75
N VAL A 390 -24.52 -16.59 -8.21
CA VAL A 390 -23.45 -16.58 -7.19
C VAL A 390 -24.03 -16.73 -5.79
N GLY A 391 -25.14 -16.05 -5.51
CA GLY A 391 -25.87 -16.05 -4.24
C GLY A 391 -25.27 -15.12 -3.18
N PHE A 392 -26.13 -14.48 -2.37
CA PHE A 392 -25.74 -13.59 -1.27
C PHE A 392 -25.34 -14.31 0.03
N PRO A 393 -24.47 -13.71 0.87
CA PRO A 393 -23.77 -12.45 0.66
C PRO A 393 -22.67 -12.52 -0.42
N LEU A 394 -22.41 -11.38 -1.07
CA LEU A 394 -21.40 -11.24 -2.13
C LEU A 394 -20.31 -10.26 -1.70
N VAL A 395 -19.08 -10.51 -2.13
CA VAL A 395 -18.02 -9.51 -2.17
C VAL A 395 -18.06 -8.88 -3.56
N VAL A 396 -18.21 -7.56 -3.59
CA VAL A 396 -18.20 -6.79 -4.83
C VAL A 396 -16.88 -6.06 -4.92
N ARG A 397 -16.15 -6.21 -6.04
CA ARG A 397 -14.82 -5.61 -6.21
C ARG A 397 -14.62 -5.02 -7.62
N PRO A 398 -14.04 -3.82 -7.74
CA PRO A 398 -13.56 -3.32 -9.02
C PRO A 398 -12.35 -4.15 -9.51
N SER A 399 -12.11 -4.14 -10.82
CA SER A 399 -10.90 -4.74 -11.41
C SER A 399 -9.67 -3.82 -11.27
N TYR A 400 -8.45 -4.38 -11.29
CA TYR A 400 -7.16 -3.65 -11.26
C TYR A 400 -6.94 -2.68 -10.07
N VAL A 401 -7.49 -3.02 -8.90
CA VAL A 401 -7.34 -2.24 -7.66
C VAL A 401 -6.49 -2.97 -6.62
N LEU A 402 -5.74 -2.20 -5.83
CA LEU A 402 -4.95 -2.70 -4.70
C LEU A 402 -5.60 -2.33 -3.36
N GLY A 403 -5.41 -3.16 -2.33
CA GLY A 403 -5.79 -2.84 -0.95
C GLY A 403 -7.30 -2.83 -0.74
N GLY A 404 -8.02 -3.59 -1.57
CA GLY A 404 -9.48 -3.67 -1.54
C GLY A 404 -10.20 -2.36 -1.86
N ARG A 405 -9.60 -1.46 -2.66
CA ARG A 405 -10.22 -0.15 -2.94
C ARG A 405 -11.64 -0.31 -3.47
N ALA A 406 -12.59 0.34 -2.78
CA ALA A 406 -14.02 0.27 -3.08
C ALA A 406 -14.60 -1.16 -3.11
N MET A 407 -13.99 -2.11 -2.40
CA MET A 407 -14.61 -3.42 -2.17
C MET A 407 -15.67 -3.32 -1.08
N GLU A 408 -16.82 -3.97 -1.28
CA GLU A 408 -17.91 -3.98 -0.30
C GLU A 408 -18.54 -5.38 -0.21
N ILE A 409 -18.94 -5.78 1.01
CA ILE A 409 -19.76 -6.97 1.22
C ILE A 409 -21.23 -6.54 1.12
N VAL A 410 -21.94 -7.05 0.11
CA VAL A 410 -23.37 -6.79 -0.11
C VAL A 410 -24.20 -8.00 0.33
N HIS A 411 -25.28 -7.75 1.07
CA HIS A 411 -26.07 -8.83 1.66
C HIS A 411 -27.36 -9.13 0.89
N ASN A 412 -27.78 -8.22 0.01
CA ASN A 412 -29.00 -8.36 -0.77
C ASN A 412 -28.94 -7.56 -2.07
N LYS A 413 -29.94 -7.74 -2.95
CA LYS A 413 -30.02 -7.05 -4.25
C LYS A 413 -30.11 -5.52 -4.15
N ASN A 414 -30.70 -4.98 -3.09
CA ASN A 414 -30.76 -3.52 -2.92
C ASN A 414 -29.37 -2.95 -2.64
N ASP A 415 -28.61 -3.59 -1.74
CA ASP A 415 -27.22 -3.22 -1.45
C ASP A 415 -26.37 -3.23 -2.73
N LEU A 416 -26.49 -4.30 -3.53
CA LEU A 416 -25.77 -4.42 -4.81
C LEU A 416 -26.18 -3.33 -5.82
N SER A 417 -27.48 -3.03 -5.89
CA SER A 417 -28.02 -1.97 -6.75
C SER A 417 -27.49 -0.59 -6.37
N GLU A 418 -27.38 -0.28 -5.06
CA GLU A 418 -26.79 0.96 -4.56
C GLU A 418 -25.31 1.04 -4.92
N TYR A 419 -24.55 -0.02 -4.62
CA TYR A 419 -23.12 -0.13 -4.92
C TYR A 419 -22.86 0.13 -6.41
N MET A 420 -23.55 -0.58 -7.31
CA MET A 420 -23.34 -0.42 -8.76
C MET A 420 -23.66 0.99 -9.24
N SER A 421 -24.64 1.67 -8.63
CA SER A 421 -24.97 3.07 -8.98
C SER A 421 -23.86 4.06 -8.60
N MET A 422 -23.06 3.73 -7.59
CA MET A 422 -21.92 4.51 -7.13
C MET A 422 -20.63 4.12 -7.85
N ALA A 423 -20.34 2.81 -7.94
CA ALA A 423 -19.09 2.25 -8.46
C ALA A 423 -18.91 2.46 -9.97
N VAL A 424 -19.98 2.39 -10.77
CA VAL A 424 -19.91 2.65 -12.22
C VAL A 424 -19.49 4.09 -12.52
N LYS A 425 -19.65 5.04 -11.58
CA LYS A 425 -19.13 6.41 -11.74
C LYS A 425 -17.63 6.54 -11.47
N VAL A 426 -17.01 5.55 -10.83
CA VAL A 426 -15.61 5.55 -10.36
C VAL A 426 -14.74 4.57 -11.15
N SER A 427 -15.36 3.58 -11.80
CA SER A 427 -14.69 2.58 -12.64
C SER A 427 -14.64 3.05 -14.09
N ASN A 428 -13.46 3.42 -14.60
CA ASN A 428 -13.22 3.73 -16.01
C ASN A 428 -13.45 2.49 -16.89
N ASP A 429 -14.70 2.27 -17.31
CA ASP A 429 -15.16 1.16 -18.18
C ASP A 429 -14.81 -0.27 -17.72
N SER A 430 -14.22 -0.43 -16.52
CA SER A 430 -13.75 -1.71 -16.02
C SER A 430 -14.91 -2.48 -15.36
N PRO A 431 -15.01 -3.80 -15.60
CA PRO A 431 -16.11 -4.58 -15.05
C PRO A 431 -15.97 -4.78 -13.53
N VAL A 432 -17.11 -4.99 -12.88
CA VAL A 432 -17.25 -5.24 -11.45
C VAL A 432 -17.41 -6.74 -11.22
N LEU A 433 -16.63 -7.28 -10.28
CA LEU A 433 -16.67 -8.68 -9.92
C LEU A 433 -17.64 -8.94 -8.77
N LEU A 434 -18.34 -10.06 -8.87
CA LEU A 434 -19.24 -10.60 -7.86
C LEU A 434 -18.70 -11.95 -7.41
N ASP A 435 -18.14 -12.00 -6.20
CA ASP A 435 -17.64 -13.23 -5.60
C ASP A 435 -18.53 -13.66 -4.43
N ARG A 436 -18.77 -14.96 -4.29
CA ARG A 436 -19.48 -15.49 -3.12
C ARG A 436 -18.67 -15.20 -1.86
N PHE A 437 -19.26 -14.50 -0.90
CA PHE A 437 -18.60 -14.27 0.38
C PHE A 437 -18.54 -15.58 1.19
N LEU A 438 -17.31 -16.03 1.48
CA LEU A 438 -17.03 -17.20 2.31
C LEU A 438 -17.02 -16.81 3.79
N ASP A 439 -18.20 -16.75 4.39
CA ASP A 439 -18.34 -16.39 5.80
C ASP A 439 -17.76 -17.45 6.74
N LEU A 440 -17.17 -17.02 7.86
CA LEU A 440 -16.49 -17.84 8.86
C LEU A 440 -15.38 -18.74 8.30
N ALA A 441 -14.75 -18.36 7.19
CA ALA A 441 -13.58 -19.06 6.65
C ALA A 441 -12.28 -18.53 7.25
N ILE A 442 -11.31 -19.40 7.48
CA ILE A 442 -9.95 -19.01 7.89
C ILE A 442 -9.23 -18.51 6.65
N GLU A 443 -8.66 -17.31 6.71
CA GLU A 443 -7.84 -16.76 5.62
C GLU A 443 -6.36 -17.11 5.83
N VAL A 444 -5.66 -17.44 4.74
CA VAL A 444 -4.26 -17.86 4.76
C VAL A 444 -3.49 -17.21 3.63
N ASP A 445 -2.35 -16.60 3.94
CA ASP A 445 -1.37 -16.15 2.96
C ASP A 445 -0.25 -17.17 2.83
N VAL A 446 0.18 -17.45 1.59
CA VAL A 446 1.36 -18.26 1.30
C VAL A 446 2.29 -17.47 0.38
N ASP A 447 3.48 -17.16 0.88
CA ASP A 447 4.54 -16.52 0.10
C ASP A 447 5.54 -17.57 -0.37
N ILE A 448 5.91 -17.53 -1.65
CA ILE A 448 6.86 -18.46 -2.26
C ILE A 448 7.87 -17.75 -3.18
N ILE A 449 8.94 -18.46 -3.52
CA ILE A 449 9.84 -18.13 -4.63
C ILE A 449 9.85 -19.30 -5.60
N CYS A 450 9.74 -19.02 -6.91
CA CYS A 450 9.82 -20.02 -7.98
C CYS A 450 10.90 -19.60 -8.98
N ASP A 451 11.73 -20.54 -9.44
CA ASP A 451 12.76 -20.31 -10.47
C ASP A 451 12.39 -20.91 -11.85
N GLY A 452 11.11 -21.23 -12.01
CA GLY A 452 10.52 -21.96 -13.14
C GLY A 452 10.52 -23.48 -12.97
N GLU A 453 11.39 -24.03 -12.11
CA GLU A 453 11.54 -25.48 -11.89
C GLU A 453 11.27 -25.87 -10.43
N ASP A 454 12.02 -25.29 -9.51
CA ASP A 454 11.92 -25.51 -8.08
C ASP A 454 11.16 -24.38 -7.40
N ILE A 455 10.60 -24.69 -6.23
CA ILE A 455 9.88 -23.75 -5.38
C ILE A 455 10.46 -23.79 -3.98
N LEU A 456 10.63 -22.60 -3.42
CA LEU A 456 10.91 -22.34 -2.02
C LEU A 456 9.66 -21.77 -1.37
N ILE A 457 9.09 -22.46 -0.39
CA ILE A 457 8.01 -21.93 0.44
C ILE A 457 8.62 -20.96 1.45
N GLY A 458 8.31 -19.68 1.29
CA GLY A 458 8.75 -18.63 2.20
C GLY A 458 8.04 -18.71 3.53
N GLY A 459 6.71 -18.79 3.53
CA GLY A 459 5.91 -18.91 4.75
C GLY A 459 4.44 -19.17 4.49
N ILE A 460 3.79 -19.87 5.42
CA ILE A 460 2.34 -20.04 5.49
C ILE A 460 1.86 -19.23 6.70
N MET A 461 1.00 -18.26 6.48
CA MET A 461 0.52 -17.33 7.49
C MET A 461 -0.98 -17.50 7.67
N GLU A 462 -1.40 -17.90 8.85
CA GLU A 462 -2.82 -18.00 9.20
C GLU A 462 -3.29 -16.68 9.79
N HIS A 463 -4.39 -16.13 9.29
CA HIS A 463 -4.96 -14.90 9.82
C HIS A 463 -5.73 -15.16 11.11
N ILE A 464 -5.71 -14.16 12.00
CA ILE A 464 -6.48 -14.17 13.25
C ILE A 464 -7.94 -13.79 12.97
N GLU A 465 -8.15 -12.77 12.12
CA GLU A 465 -9.45 -12.44 11.57
C GLU A 465 -9.88 -13.43 10.48
N GLN A 466 -11.18 -13.68 10.40
CA GLN A 466 -11.78 -14.47 9.32
C GLN A 466 -11.78 -13.74 7.97
N ALA A 467 -11.91 -14.53 6.90
CA ALA A 467 -12.06 -14.01 5.54
C ALA A 467 -13.18 -12.96 5.45
N GLY A 468 -12.87 -11.84 4.81
CA GLY A 468 -13.73 -10.65 4.75
C GLY A 468 -13.20 -9.45 5.52
N VAL A 469 -12.21 -9.66 6.39
CA VAL A 469 -11.25 -8.63 6.78
C VAL A 469 -10.06 -8.72 5.83
N HIS A 470 -9.66 -7.60 5.24
CA HIS A 470 -8.57 -7.58 4.27
C HIS A 470 -7.24 -8.02 4.92
N SER A 471 -6.47 -8.88 4.25
CA SER A 471 -5.18 -9.43 4.72
C SER A 471 -4.20 -8.41 5.31
N GLY A 472 -4.15 -7.21 4.74
CA GLY A 472 -3.35 -6.09 5.25
C GLY A 472 -3.76 -5.58 6.63
N ASP A 473 -5.05 -5.65 6.98
CA ASP A 473 -5.59 -5.23 8.27
C ASP A 473 -5.70 -6.38 9.28
N SER A 474 -5.65 -7.64 8.82
CA SER A 474 -5.67 -8.81 9.69
C SER A 474 -4.35 -8.97 10.43
N GLY A 475 -4.40 -9.38 11.70
CA GLY A 475 -3.28 -10.02 12.35
C GLY A 475 -3.03 -11.40 11.74
N CYS A 476 -1.79 -11.87 11.74
CA CYS A 476 -1.48 -13.22 11.23
C CYS A 476 -0.32 -13.89 11.98
N SER A 477 -0.32 -15.22 11.98
CA SER A 477 0.66 -16.06 12.67
C SER A 477 1.50 -16.85 11.68
N LEU A 478 2.81 -16.87 11.92
CA LEU A 478 3.77 -17.78 11.30
C LEU A 478 4.57 -18.50 12.41
N PRO A 479 4.53 -19.84 12.50
CA PRO A 479 3.69 -20.74 11.71
C PRO A 479 2.17 -20.58 12.01
N PRO A 480 1.28 -21.22 11.22
CA PRO A 480 -0.14 -21.30 11.52
C PRO A 480 -0.39 -21.82 12.95
N PHE A 481 -1.35 -21.24 13.66
CA PHE A 481 -1.62 -21.56 15.07
C PHE A 481 -2.72 -22.61 15.24
N SER A 482 -3.64 -22.74 14.27
CA SER A 482 -4.73 -23.72 14.31
C SER A 482 -4.72 -24.70 13.13
N LEU A 483 -4.07 -24.37 12.01
CA LEU A 483 -4.05 -25.25 10.83
C LEU A 483 -3.23 -26.51 11.02
N ASN A 484 -3.86 -27.66 10.77
CA ASN A 484 -3.19 -28.96 10.82
C ASN A 484 -2.21 -29.16 9.62
N GLY A 485 -1.27 -30.10 9.80
CA GLY A 485 -0.23 -30.37 8.78
C GLY A 485 -0.76 -30.96 7.47
N SER A 486 -1.93 -31.60 7.44
CA SER A 486 -2.54 -32.06 6.18
C SER A 486 -3.05 -30.89 5.34
N THR A 487 -3.71 -29.91 5.96
CA THR A 487 -4.18 -28.70 5.26
C THR A 487 -3.00 -27.88 4.75
N GLN A 488 -1.93 -27.75 5.54
CA GLN A 488 -0.70 -27.07 5.08
C GLN A 488 -0.07 -27.76 3.86
N LYS A 489 -0.07 -29.09 3.78
CA LYS A 489 0.40 -29.81 2.58
C LYS A 489 -0.47 -29.53 1.36
N ILE A 490 -1.79 -29.48 1.52
CA ILE A 490 -2.70 -29.12 0.42
C ILE A 490 -2.39 -27.71 -0.09
N LEU A 491 -2.19 -26.74 0.82
CA LEU A 491 -1.81 -25.38 0.44
C LEU A 491 -0.49 -25.35 -0.36
N ILE A 492 0.53 -26.09 0.09
CA ILE A 492 1.82 -26.21 -0.61
C ILE A 492 1.64 -26.84 -2.02
N GLU A 493 0.83 -27.88 -2.15
CA GLU A 493 0.56 -28.52 -3.44
C GLU A 493 -0.18 -27.57 -4.39
N GLN A 494 -1.18 -26.83 -3.90
CA GLN A 494 -1.95 -25.89 -4.71
C GLN A 494 -1.12 -24.68 -5.14
N VAL A 495 -0.36 -24.07 -4.23
CA VAL A 495 0.51 -22.93 -4.56
C VAL A 495 1.60 -23.34 -5.55
N THR A 496 2.11 -24.58 -5.46
CA THR A 496 3.09 -25.12 -6.41
C THR A 496 2.51 -25.24 -7.82
N LYS A 497 1.30 -25.79 -7.95
CA LYS A 497 0.59 -25.88 -9.24
C LYS A 497 0.34 -24.49 -9.84
N LEU A 498 -0.07 -23.54 -9.00
CA LEU A 498 -0.30 -22.15 -9.43
C LEU A 498 0.98 -21.50 -9.94
N ALA A 499 2.11 -21.64 -9.23
CA ALA A 499 3.36 -21.03 -9.63
C ALA A 499 3.81 -21.51 -11.02
N HIS A 500 3.69 -22.82 -11.28
CA HIS A 500 4.01 -23.39 -12.59
C HIS A 500 2.98 -22.99 -13.65
N GLY A 501 1.69 -23.01 -13.34
CA GLY A 501 0.64 -22.59 -14.27
C GLY A 501 0.73 -21.13 -14.69
N LEU A 502 1.25 -20.27 -13.80
CA LEU A 502 1.50 -18.85 -14.04
C LEU A 502 2.89 -18.55 -14.61
N ASN A 503 3.77 -19.56 -14.75
CA ASN A 503 5.17 -19.39 -15.14
C ASN A 503 5.92 -18.35 -14.27
N VAL A 504 5.76 -18.46 -12.95
CA VAL A 504 6.38 -17.52 -12.00
C VAL A 504 7.90 -17.67 -12.01
N ILE A 505 8.60 -16.54 -12.06
CA ILE A 505 10.05 -16.43 -11.85
C ILE A 505 10.30 -15.29 -10.85
N GLY A 506 10.68 -15.65 -9.62
CA GLY A 506 10.79 -14.72 -8.49
C GLY A 506 9.69 -14.97 -7.45
N LEU A 507 9.18 -13.90 -6.84
CA LEU A 507 8.19 -13.97 -5.75
C LEU A 507 6.76 -14.19 -6.28
N MET A 508 5.98 -14.94 -5.51
CA MET A 508 4.53 -15.01 -5.62
C MET A 508 3.89 -15.12 -4.24
N ASN A 509 2.76 -14.45 -4.06
CA ASN A 509 1.87 -14.58 -2.92
C ASN A 509 0.54 -15.21 -3.37
N THR A 510 -0.05 -16.06 -2.54
CA THR A 510 -1.39 -16.61 -2.79
C THR A 510 -2.22 -16.55 -1.52
N GLN A 511 -3.45 -16.05 -1.65
CA GLN A 511 -4.43 -15.99 -0.57
C GLN A 511 -5.46 -17.09 -0.73
N PHE A 512 -5.69 -17.82 0.36
CA PHE A 512 -6.66 -18.90 0.45
C PHE A 512 -7.71 -18.60 1.51
N ALA A 513 -8.90 -19.15 1.33
CA ALA A 513 -9.93 -19.27 2.36
C ALA A 513 -10.23 -20.75 2.62
N ILE A 514 -10.24 -21.14 3.88
CA ILE A 514 -10.48 -22.51 4.32
C ILE A 514 -11.84 -22.56 5.01
N GLN A 515 -12.76 -23.35 4.46
CA GLN A 515 -14.10 -23.56 5.03
C GLN A 515 -14.39 -25.05 5.15
N GLY A 516 -14.37 -25.58 6.37
CA GLY A 516 -14.41 -27.03 6.59
C GLY A 516 -13.16 -27.69 5.99
N ASP A 517 -13.36 -28.70 5.14
CA ASP A 517 -12.28 -29.40 4.44
C ASP A 517 -11.91 -28.76 3.08
N ASP A 518 -12.64 -27.73 2.65
CA ASP A 518 -12.44 -27.09 1.36
C ASP A 518 -11.46 -25.92 1.44
N VAL A 519 -10.49 -25.91 0.52
CA VAL A 519 -9.51 -24.83 0.31
C VAL A 519 -9.88 -24.08 -0.97
N TYR A 520 -10.22 -22.81 -0.83
CA TYR A 520 -10.59 -21.92 -1.93
C TYR A 520 -9.50 -20.89 -2.19
N ILE A 521 -9.20 -20.62 -3.46
CA ILE A 521 -8.25 -19.56 -3.85
C ILE A 521 -9.01 -18.24 -3.98
N LEU A 522 -8.54 -17.22 -3.27
CA LEU A 522 -9.11 -15.87 -3.31
C LEU A 522 -8.41 -15.01 -4.38
N GLU A 523 -7.09 -14.95 -4.31
CA GLU A 523 -6.24 -14.22 -5.24
C GLU A 523 -4.81 -14.78 -5.28
N VAL A 524 -4.13 -14.51 -6.40
CA VAL A 524 -2.71 -14.79 -6.59
C VAL A 524 -2.04 -13.52 -7.07
N ASN A 525 -0.93 -13.18 -6.44
CA ASN A 525 -0.13 -12.00 -6.73
C ASN A 525 1.26 -12.48 -7.17
N PRO A 526 1.57 -12.62 -8.48
CA PRO A 526 2.86 -13.09 -8.99
C PRO A 526 3.95 -12.01 -8.91
N ARG A 527 4.11 -11.45 -7.71
CA ARG A 527 4.99 -10.34 -7.36
C ARG A 527 5.31 -10.36 -5.86
N ALA A 528 6.10 -9.39 -5.40
CA ALA A 528 6.29 -9.18 -3.96
C ALA A 528 4.95 -8.80 -3.29
N SER A 529 4.70 -9.39 -2.12
CA SER A 529 3.61 -9.03 -1.20
C SER A 529 4.15 -8.18 -0.05
N ARG A 530 3.24 -7.54 0.69
CA ARG A 530 3.61 -6.77 1.89
C ARG A 530 4.10 -7.65 3.04
N THR A 531 3.82 -8.95 3.01
CA THR A 531 4.22 -9.92 4.04
C THR A 531 5.67 -10.38 3.90
N ILE A 532 6.34 -10.13 2.76
CA ILE A 532 7.73 -10.56 2.52
C ILE A 532 8.73 -10.11 3.61
N PRO A 533 8.74 -8.86 4.10
CA PRO A 533 9.60 -8.46 5.19
C PRO A 533 9.30 -9.23 6.48
N PHE A 534 8.02 -9.38 6.85
CA PHE A 534 7.59 -10.14 8.02
C PHE A 534 8.05 -11.60 7.93
N VAL A 535 7.77 -12.29 6.82
CA VAL A 535 8.18 -13.68 6.60
C VAL A 535 9.70 -13.81 6.63
N SER A 536 10.43 -12.88 6.00
CA SER A 536 11.90 -12.89 6.00
C SER A 536 12.48 -12.71 7.40
N LYS A 537 11.85 -11.87 8.24
CA LYS A 537 12.27 -11.67 9.64
C LYS A 537 11.88 -12.85 10.53
N ALA A 538 10.72 -13.45 10.31
CA ALA A 538 10.24 -14.61 11.06
C ALA A 538 11.07 -15.87 10.77
N THR A 539 11.49 -16.07 9.52
CA THR A 539 12.21 -17.27 9.07
C THR A 539 13.72 -17.14 9.03
N GLY A 540 14.24 -15.91 9.09
CA GLY A 540 15.67 -15.63 8.87
C GLY A 540 16.12 -15.77 7.42
N ILE A 541 15.21 -16.08 6.49
CA ILE A 541 15.49 -16.27 5.06
C ILE A 541 15.24 -14.95 4.31
N PRO A 542 16.23 -14.36 3.61
CA PRO A 542 16.06 -13.08 2.94
C PRO A 542 15.35 -13.25 1.57
N LEU A 543 14.04 -13.50 1.59
CA LEU A 543 13.26 -13.88 0.41
C LEU A 543 13.42 -12.91 -0.78
N ALA A 544 13.37 -11.60 -0.53
CA ALA A 544 13.56 -10.60 -1.59
C ALA A 544 14.95 -10.64 -2.26
N LYS A 545 16.01 -11.01 -1.51
CA LYS A 545 17.36 -11.19 -2.08
C LYS A 545 17.39 -12.42 -2.98
N ILE A 546 16.90 -13.55 -2.47
CA ILE A 546 16.88 -14.84 -3.19
C ILE A 546 16.11 -14.70 -4.50
N ALA A 547 14.91 -14.11 -4.44
CA ALA A 547 14.10 -13.92 -5.63
C ALA A 547 14.73 -12.94 -6.63
N ALA A 548 15.48 -11.92 -6.17
CA ALA A 548 16.21 -11.04 -7.08
C ALA A 548 17.29 -11.79 -7.86
N GLU A 549 18.02 -12.70 -7.19
CA GLU A 549 18.99 -13.57 -7.87
C GLU A 549 18.33 -14.56 -8.84
N VAL A 550 17.14 -15.06 -8.49
CA VAL A 550 16.33 -15.92 -9.38
C VAL A 550 15.89 -15.17 -10.64
N MET A 551 15.46 -13.91 -10.51
CA MET A 551 15.04 -13.09 -11.65
C MET A 551 16.17 -12.82 -12.65
N VAL A 552 17.44 -12.86 -12.23
CA VAL A 552 18.62 -12.80 -13.11
C VAL A 552 19.17 -14.17 -13.51
N GLY A 553 18.41 -15.24 -13.28
CA GLY A 553 18.67 -16.58 -13.82
C GLY A 553 19.39 -17.56 -12.89
N LYS A 554 19.68 -17.22 -11.63
CA LYS A 554 20.20 -18.22 -10.68
C LYS A 554 19.10 -19.21 -10.28
N LYS A 555 19.47 -20.47 -10.06
CA LYS A 555 18.53 -21.54 -9.67
C LYS A 555 18.54 -21.77 -8.16
N LEU A 556 17.37 -22.03 -7.58
CA LEU A 556 17.18 -22.22 -6.14
C LEU A 556 18.01 -23.40 -5.61
N LYS A 557 18.11 -24.48 -6.40
CA LYS A 557 18.92 -25.67 -6.04
C LYS A 557 20.40 -25.36 -5.79
N ASP A 558 20.93 -24.31 -6.41
CA ASP A 558 22.33 -23.91 -6.31
C ASP A 558 22.58 -22.93 -5.14
N MET A 559 21.52 -22.40 -4.52
CA MET A 559 21.60 -21.40 -3.45
C MET A 559 21.64 -22.00 -2.04
N GLY A 560 21.37 -23.30 -1.90
CA GLY A 560 21.51 -24.02 -0.62
C GLY A 560 20.41 -23.73 0.43
N TYR A 561 19.27 -23.18 0.01
CA TYR A 561 18.12 -22.98 0.90
C TYR A 561 17.23 -24.23 1.00
N PRO A 562 16.63 -24.52 2.16
CA PRO A 562 15.67 -25.63 2.30
C PRO A 562 14.38 -25.33 1.53
N LYS A 563 13.71 -26.34 0.96
CA LYS A 563 12.45 -26.14 0.19
C LYS A 563 11.32 -25.47 1.00
N TYR A 564 11.30 -25.70 2.31
CA TYR A 564 10.43 -25.02 3.27
C TYR A 564 11.13 -25.00 4.63
N SER A 565 10.86 -23.98 5.45
CA SER A 565 11.37 -23.91 6.82
C SER A 565 10.29 -23.35 7.74
N PHE A 566 9.90 -24.13 8.75
CA PHE A 566 8.95 -23.70 9.77
C PHE A 566 9.73 -23.41 11.05
N PRO A 567 9.78 -22.15 11.53
CA PRO A 567 10.46 -21.82 12.77
C PRO A 567 9.88 -22.60 13.96
N SER A 568 10.71 -22.94 14.94
CA SER A 568 10.31 -23.58 16.20
C SER A 568 9.67 -22.62 17.21
N TYR A 569 9.44 -21.37 16.81
CA TYR A 569 8.82 -20.31 17.57
C TYR A 569 7.71 -19.64 16.76
N PHE A 570 6.82 -18.92 17.44
CA PHE A 570 5.77 -18.14 16.80
C PHE A 570 6.21 -16.71 16.55
N SER A 571 5.84 -16.21 15.38
CA SER A 571 5.92 -14.81 14.98
C SER A 571 4.52 -14.36 14.60
N VAL A 572 4.02 -13.30 15.24
CA VAL A 572 2.68 -12.77 14.99
C VAL A 572 2.79 -11.34 14.51
N LYS A 573 2.22 -11.08 13.33
CA LYS A 573 2.05 -9.74 12.78
C LYS A 573 0.76 -9.14 13.30
N GLU A 574 0.77 -7.88 13.71
CA GLU A 574 -0.43 -7.11 14.01
C GLU A 574 -0.44 -5.77 13.29
N ALA A 575 -1.61 -5.30 12.85
CA ALA A 575 -1.79 -4.07 12.11
C ALA A 575 -1.97 -2.84 13.03
N VAL A 576 -1.51 -1.67 12.56
CA VAL A 576 -1.66 -0.38 13.25
C VAL A 576 -2.59 0.53 12.46
N PHE A 577 -3.62 1.05 13.13
CA PHE A 577 -4.71 1.80 12.48
C PHE A 577 -4.69 3.31 12.79
N PRO A 578 -5.01 4.17 11.81
CA PRO A 578 -4.99 5.62 12.00
C PRO A 578 -6.33 6.19 12.48
N PHE A 579 -7.27 5.39 13.00
CA PHE A 579 -8.64 5.85 13.30
C PHE A 579 -8.70 7.08 14.23
N ILE A 580 -7.77 7.21 15.17
CA ILE A 580 -7.67 8.38 16.06
C ILE A 580 -7.38 9.69 15.31
N LYS A 581 -6.78 9.62 14.10
CA LYS A 581 -6.51 10.77 13.22
C LYS A 581 -7.73 11.18 12.39
N PHE A 582 -8.74 10.32 12.31
CA PHE A 582 -9.92 10.48 11.47
C PHE A 582 -11.22 10.41 12.28
N PRO A 583 -11.43 11.34 13.25
CA PRO A 583 -12.70 11.40 13.96
C PRO A 583 -13.84 11.62 12.97
N GLY A 584 -14.82 10.71 12.96
CA GLY A 584 -15.92 10.68 11.99
C GLY A 584 -15.89 9.45 11.07
N ALA A 585 -14.72 8.85 10.87
CA ALA A 585 -14.63 7.52 10.26
C ALA A 585 -15.04 6.45 11.28
N ASP A 586 -15.69 5.40 10.79
CA ASP A 586 -16.06 4.25 11.61
C ASP A 586 -14.84 3.31 11.79
N PRO A 587 -14.38 3.06 13.03
CA PRO A 587 -13.21 2.25 13.29
C PRO A 587 -13.56 0.76 13.29
N ILE A 588 -14.02 0.29 12.13
CA ILE A 588 -14.40 -1.08 11.82
C ILE A 588 -13.54 -1.65 10.69
N LEU A 589 -13.21 -2.93 10.81
CA LEU A 589 -12.51 -3.71 9.80
C LEU A 589 -13.47 -4.18 8.70
N GLY A 590 -12.92 -4.46 7.51
CA GLY A 590 -13.70 -4.92 6.37
C GLY A 590 -12.81 -5.32 5.19
N PRO A 591 -13.40 -5.48 4.00
CA PRO A 591 -12.67 -5.96 2.81
C PRO A 591 -11.73 -4.91 2.20
N GLU A 592 -11.80 -3.65 2.66
CA GLU A 592 -10.89 -2.60 2.26
C GLU A 592 -9.86 -2.31 3.36
N MET A 593 -8.58 -2.34 3.00
CA MET A 593 -7.46 -2.07 3.92
C MET A 593 -7.44 -0.61 4.38
N LYS A 594 -7.20 -0.39 5.69
CA LYS A 594 -7.12 0.93 6.35
C LYS A 594 -5.91 1.12 7.25
N SER A 595 -5.17 0.06 7.57
CA SER A 595 -3.95 0.14 8.38
C SER A 595 -2.84 0.91 7.68
N THR A 596 -1.98 1.55 8.48
CA THR A 596 -0.85 2.37 8.00
C THR A 596 0.51 1.73 8.25
N GLY A 597 0.55 0.63 8.99
CA GLY A 597 1.77 -0.09 9.32
C GLY A 597 1.48 -1.35 10.13
N GLU A 598 2.54 -2.02 10.55
CA GLU A 598 2.49 -3.30 11.23
C GLU A 598 3.58 -3.42 12.30
N VAL A 599 3.37 -4.35 13.22
CA VAL A 599 4.33 -4.74 14.25
C VAL A 599 4.46 -6.26 14.28
N MET A 600 5.55 -6.75 14.86
CA MET A 600 5.83 -8.18 14.99
C MET A 600 6.12 -8.53 16.44
N GLY A 601 5.32 -9.44 17.01
CA GLY A 601 5.59 -10.13 18.26
C GLY A 601 6.22 -11.50 18.02
N THR A 602 7.10 -11.94 18.92
CA THR A 602 7.73 -13.27 18.86
C THR A 602 7.63 -13.97 20.20
N GLY A 603 7.36 -15.28 20.20
CA GLY A 603 7.16 -16.07 21.41
C GLY A 603 7.32 -17.57 21.19
N ARG A 604 7.45 -18.31 22.29
CA ARG A 604 7.50 -19.78 22.31
C ARG A 604 6.10 -20.40 22.21
N SER A 605 5.06 -19.63 22.49
CA SER A 605 3.66 -19.95 22.19
C SER A 605 3.06 -18.88 21.28
N PHE A 606 1.94 -19.23 20.61
CA PHE A 606 1.13 -18.24 19.90
C PHE A 606 0.65 -17.13 20.83
N GLY A 607 0.15 -17.47 22.02
CA GLY A 607 -0.32 -16.49 23.01
C GLY A 607 0.76 -15.47 23.41
N GLU A 608 2.00 -15.90 23.66
CA GLU A 608 3.12 -14.99 23.97
C GLU A 608 3.42 -14.06 22.79
N ALA A 609 3.53 -14.62 21.59
CA ALA A 609 3.81 -13.84 20.38
C ALA A 609 2.70 -12.82 20.11
N TYR A 610 1.44 -13.21 20.27
CA TYR A 610 0.29 -12.36 20.05
C TYR A 610 0.15 -11.27 21.12
N ALA A 611 0.40 -11.58 22.39
CA ALA A 611 0.43 -10.58 23.46
C ALA A 611 1.47 -9.49 23.20
N LYS A 612 2.66 -9.87 22.72
CA LYS A 612 3.71 -8.92 22.32
C LYS A 612 3.32 -8.09 21.10
N ALA A 613 2.67 -8.70 20.11
CA ALA A 613 2.20 -8.00 18.92
C ALA A 613 1.12 -6.96 19.28
N GLN A 614 0.14 -7.32 20.10
CA GLN A 614 -0.90 -6.43 20.63
C GLN A 614 -0.29 -5.26 21.42
N LEU A 615 0.65 -5.54 22.32
CA LEU A 615 1.34 -4.48 23.07
C LEU A 615 2.11 -3.52 22.15
N ALA A 616 2.81 -4.06 21.14
CA ALA A 616 3.55 -3.27 20.17
C ALA A 616 2.63 -2.42 19.27
N SER A 617 1.41 -2.88 18.98
CA SER A 617 0.39 -2.09 18.26
C SER A 617 -0.32 -1.07 19.15
N SER A 618 0.20 -0.84 20.36
CA SER A 618 -0.33 0.08 21.39
C SER A 618 -1.66 -0.36 22.00
N VAL A 619 -2.03 -1.63 21.85
CA VAL A 619 -3.19 -2.21 22.53
C VAL A 619 -2.77 -2.73 23.90
N ILE A 620 -3.44 -2.25 24.96
CA ILE A 620 -3.20 -2.72 26.32
C ILE A 620 -4.26 -3.76 26.66
N LEU A 621 -3.86 -5.03 26.70
CA LEU A 621 -4.78 -6.12 27.02
C LEU A 621 -5.19 -6.06 28.50
N PRO A 622 -6.50 -5.98 28.81
CA PRO A 622 -6.95 -6.07 30.19
C PRO A 622 -6.82 -7.51 30.69
N VAL A 623 -6.40 -7.68 31.95
CA VAL A 623 -6.27 -9.01 32.60
C VAL A 623 -7.51 -9.37 33.41
N LYS A 624 -8.23 -8.36 33.90
CA LYS A 624 -9.49 -8.45 34.65
C LYS A 624 -10.29 -7.17 34.43
N GLY A 625 -11.56 -7.16 34.81
CA GLY A 625 -12.42 -5.98 34.70
C GLY A 625 -13.78 -6.34 34.12
N THR A 626 -14.37 -5.42 33.36
CA THR A 626 -15.68 -5.62 32.73
C THR A 626 -15.55 -5.80 31.23
N ALA A 627 -16.06 -6.92 30.70
CA ALA A 627 -16.11 -7.21 29.27
C ALA A 627 -17.52 -7.00 28.70
N LEU A 628 -17.63 -6.10 27.73
CA LEU A 628 -18.84 -5.89 26.94
C LEU A 628 -18.91 -6.84 25.75
N MET A 629 -20.01 -7.58 25.60
CA MET A 629 -20.27 -8.43 24.44
C MET A 629 -21.53 -7.99 23.70
N SER A 630 -21.36 -7.60 22.43
CA SER A 630 -22.44 -7.23 21.53
C SER A 630 -22.15 -7.75 20.13
N VAL A 631 -22.51 -9.01 19.88
CA VAL A 631 -22.15 -9.76 18.67
C VAL A 631 -23.32 -9.94 17.70
N ARG A 632 -23.01 -10.18 16.42
CA ARG A 632 -23.98 -10.57 15.38
C ARG A 632 -24.51 -11.99 15.64
N ASP A 633 -25.63 -12.34 15.00
CA ASP A 633 -26.32 -13.60 15.25
C ASP A 633 -25.48 -14.85 14.96
N ARG A 634 -24.60 -14.80 13.96
CA ARG A 634 -23.74 -15.93 13.57
C ARG A 634 -22.66 -16.26 14.61
N ASP A 635 -22.16 -15.24 15.31
CA ASP A 635 -21.09 -15.38 16.31
C ASP A 635 -21.66 -15.78 17.69
N LYS A 636 -22.99 -15.94 17.82
CA LYS A 636 -23.66 -16.31 19.08
C LYS A 636 -23.27 -17.69 19.60
N LYS A 637 -22.79 -18.59 18.74
CA LYS A 637 -22.27 -19.88 19.18
C LYS A 637 -20.92 -19.70 19.88
N ASP A 638 -20.03 -18.92 19.27
CA ASP A 638 -18.65 -18.76 19.71
C ASP A 638 -18.54 -17.78 20.88
N VAL A 639 -19.48 -16.82 21.00
CA VAL A 639 -19.55 -15.91 22.17
C VAL A 639 -19.81 -16.67 23.48
N ILE A 640 -20.42 -17.86 23.43
CA ILE A 640 -20.63 -18.71 24.63
C ILE A 640 -19.29 -19.23 25.14
N GLU A 641 -18.40 -19.65 24.25
CA GLU A 641 -17.06 -20.09 24.59
C GLU A 641 -16.23 -18.93 25.14
N LEU A 642 -16.22 -17.81 24.42
CA LEU A 642 -15.55 -16.59 24.85
C LEU A 642 -15.98 -16.13 26.25
N ALA A 643 -17.29 -16.13 26.52
CA ALA A 643 -17.84 -15.74 27.81
C ALA A 643 -17.34 -16.64 28.96
N LYS A 644 -17.28 -17.96 28.75
CA LYS A 644 -16.75 -18.91 29.74
C LYS A 644 -15.28 -18.64 30.03
N ILE A 645 -14.49 -18.41 28.97
CA ILE A 645 -13.08 -18.10 29.10
C ILE A 645 -12.87 -16.80 29.90
N LEU A 646 -13.57 -15.72 29.55
CA LEU A 646 -13.47 -14.44 30.24
C LEU A 646 -13.89 -14.53 31.72
N ILE A 647 -14.99 -15.22 32.05
CA ILE A 647 -15.41 -15.46 33.44
C ILE A 647 -14.33 -16.22 34.21
N SER A 648 -13.75 -17.26 33.60
CA SER A 648 -12.70 -18.05 34.27
C SER A 648 -11.47 -17.22 34.64
N ARG A 649 -11.28 -16.07 33.97
CA ARG A 649 -10.21 -15.10 34.23
C ARG A 649 -10.63 -13.91 35.09
N GLY A 650 -11.85 -13.93 35.64
CA GLY A 650 -12.33 -12.93 36.57
C GLY A 650 -12.90 -11.67 35.92
N PHE A 651 -13.31 -11.74 34.65
CA PHE A 651 -14.10 -10.67 34.05
C PHE A 651 -15.56 -10.73 34.50
N GLN A 652 -16.14 -9.55 34.74
CA GLN A 652 -17.58 -9.37 34.79
C GLN A 652 -18.10 -9.18 33.36
N LEU A 653 -19.24 -9.77 33.04
CA LEU A 653 -19.80 -9.72 31.69
C LEU A 653 -20.97 -8.75 31.62
N VAL A 654 -20.92 -7.86 30.63
CA VAL A 654 -22.03 -6.98 30.25
C VAL A 654 -22.41 -7.31 28.81
N ALA A 655 -23.69 -7.44 28.49
CA ALA A 655 -24.13 -7.85 27.16
C ALA A 655 -25.38 -7.11 26.68
N THR A 656 -25.45 -6.85 25.36
CA THR A 656 -26.67 -6.31 24.75
C THR A 656 -27.78 -7.35 24.71
N ASN A 657 -29.04 -6.91 24.65
CA ASN A 657 -30.22 -7.77 24.80
C ASN A 657 -30.17 -9.12 24.05
N GLY A 658 -29.75 -9.13 22.78
CA GLY A 658 -29.67 -10.36 21.98
C GLY A 658 -28.55 -11.31 22.43
N THR A 659 -27.39 -10.76 22.79
CA THR A 659 -26.26 -11.52 23.32
C THR A 659 -26.54 -12.01 24.73
N ALA A 660 -27.07 -11.14 25.60
CA ALA A 660 -27.44 -11.47 26.98
C ALA A 660 -28.42 -12.64 27.04
N LYS A 661 -29.46 -12.63 26.19
CA LYS A 661 -30.40 -13.75 26.09
C LYS A 661 -29.68 -15.06 25.75
N THR A 662 -28.79 -15.04 24.76
CA THR A 662 -28.03 -16.22 24.32
C THR A 662 -27.18 -16.80 25.45
N LEU A 663 -26.54 -15.94 26.25
CA LEU A 663 -25.73 -16.33 27.39
C LEU A 663 -26.59 -16.88 28.54
N SER A 664 -27.70 -16.21 28.85
CA SER A 664 -28.65 -16.67 29.87
C SER A 664 -29.27 -18.02 29.53
N ASP A 665 -29.58 -18.28 28.25
CA ASP A 665 -30.08 -19.57 27.78
C ASP A 665 -29.06 -20.72 28.01
N GLN A 666 -27.77 -20.40 28.22
CA GLN A 666 -26.70 -21.33 28.58
C GLN A 666 -26.30 -21.28 30.07
N ASN A 667 -27.09 -20.61 30.91
CA ASN A 667 -26.82 -20.38 32.34
C ASN A 667 -25.52 -19.61 32.61
N ILE A 668 -25.13 -18.72 31.71
CA ILE A 668 -24.01 -17.79 31.90
C ILE A 668 -24.56 -16.46 32.40
N ASP A 669 -24.10 -16.03 33.57
CA ASP A 669 -24.52 -14.76 34.17
C ASP A 669 -23.88 -13.57 33.44
N CYS A 670 -24.70 -12.57 33.12
CA CYS A 670 -24.23 -11.32 32.51
C CYS A 670 -25.21 -10.18 32.80
N GLU A 671 -24.69 -8.99 33.06
CA GLU A 671 -25.50 -7.79 33.20
C GLU A 671 -26.00 -7.32 31.82
N ARG A 672 -27.31 -7.08 31.70
CA ARG A 672 -27.92 -6.59 30.47
C ARG A 672 -27.74 -5.08 30.35
N VAL A 673 -27.17 -4.61 29.23
CA VAL A 673 -27.03 -3.18 28.92
C VAL A 673 -27.86 -2.76 27.70
N ASN A 674 -28.32 -1.50 27.73
CA ASN A 674 -29.04 -0.87 26.62
C ASN A 674 -28.08 -0.44 25.49
N LYS A 675 -28.49 -0.65 24.24
CA LYS A 675 -27.95 0.11 23.09
C LYS A 675 -28.34 1.58 23.20
N VAL A 676 -27.68 2.46 22.44
CA VAL A 676 -27.95 3.92 22.45
C VAL A 676 -29.43 4.25 22.25
N ARG A 677 -30.12 3.50 21.37
CA ARG A 677 -31.56 3.69 21.09
C ARG A 677 -32.51 3.12 22.17
N GLU A 678 -32.01 2.29 23.09
CA GLU A 678 -32.84 1.52 24.03
C GLU A 678 -33.06 2.26 25.37
N GLY A 679 -32.35 3.36 25.62
CA GLY A 679 -32.51 4.20 26.82
C GLY A 679 -31.20 4.46 27.56
N ARG A 680 -31.24 5.15 28.70
CA ARG A 680 -30.07 5.44 29.54
C ARG A 680 -30.14 4.73 30.90
N PRO A 681 -29.00 4.33 31.50
CA PRO A 681 -27.66 4.34 30.91
C PRO A 681 -27.54 3.33 29.74
N HIS A 682 -26.71 3.66 28.76
CA HIS A 682 -26.39 2.79 27.61
C HIS A 682 -24.89 2.56 27.49
N ILE A 683 -24.50 1.62 26.63
CA ILE A 683 -23.10 1.22 26.36
C ILE A 683 -22.14 2.40 26.25
N VAL A 684 -22.47 3.42 25.44
CA VAL A 684 -21.56 4.56 25.21
C VAL A 684 -21.38 5.41 26.47
N ASP A 685 -22.34 5.43 27.40
CA ASP A 685 -22.20 6.11 28.69
C ASP A 685 -21.23 5.33 29.59
N MET A 686 -21.35 4.00 29.62
CA MET A 686 -20.44 3.13 30.38
C MET A 686 -18.98 3.24 29.90
N ILE A 687 -18.76 3.27 28.58
CA ILE A 687 -17.41 3.47 28.01
C ILE A 687 -16.86 4.85 28.41
N LYS A 688 -17.70 5.89 28.38
CA LYS A 688 -17.30 7.24 28.82
C LYS A 688 -16.99 7.32 30.31
N ASN A 689 -17.65 6.50 31.12
CA ASN A 689 -17.43 6.43 32.57
C ASN A 689 -16.28 5.51 32.97
N ASP A 690 -15.55 4.92 32.00
CA ASP A 690 -14.46 3.97 32.23
C ASP A 690 -14.94 2.71 32.99
N GLU A 691 -16.18 2.28 32.74
CA GLU A 691 -16.81 1.09 33.34
C GLU A 691 -16.55 -0.20 32.55
N ILE A 692 -15.97 -0.11 31.35
CA ILE A 692 -15.69 -1.21 30.43
C ILE A 692 -14.21 -1.26 30.08
N ASP A 693 -13.59 -2.42 30.24
CA ASP A 693 -12.16 -2.66 29.97
C ASP A 693 -11.91 -3.38 28.64
N LEU A 694 -12.85 -4.25 28.24
CA LEU A 694 -12.78 -5.03 27.00
C LEU A 694 -14.12 -4.94 26.25
N ILE A 695 -14.08 -4.68 24.94
CA ILE A 695 -15.27 -4.65 24.10
C ILE A 695 -15.16 -5.68 22.98
N VAL A 696 -16.18 -6.51 22.82
CA VAL A 696 -16.32 -7.42 21.67
C VAL A 696 -17.58 -7.03 20.93
N ASN A 697 -17.40 -6.33 19.81
CA ASN A 697 -18.49 -5.79 19.01
C ASN A 697 -18.40 -6.23 17.55
N THR A 698 -19.09 -7.33 17.23
CA THR A 698 -19.22 -7.82 15.85
C THR A 698 -20.56 -7.39 15.26
N THR A 699 -20.58 -7.00 13.99
CA THR A 699 -21.77 -6.47 13.32
C THR A 699 -21.94 -7.02 11.92
N GLU A 700 -23.19 -7.16 11.45
CA GLU A 700 -23.52 -7.59 10.09
C GLU A 700 -24.61 -6.69 9.50
N GLY A 701 -24.43 -6.27 8.24
CA GLY A 701 -25.36 -5.40 7.52
C GLY A 701 -25.24 -3.91 7.86
N LYS A 702 -25.48 -3.06 6.84
CA LYS A 702 -25.28 -1.61 6.88
C LYS A 702 -25.91 -0.92 8.11
N ARG A 703 -27.16 -1.29 8.45
CA ARG A 703 -27.88 -0.68 9.58
C ARG A 703 -27.24 -1.01 10.93
N ALA A 704 -26.85 -2.26 11.16
CA ALA A 704 -26.27 -2.65 12.44
C ALA A 704 -24.86 -2.07 12.61
N ILE A 705 -24.10 -1.96 11.52
CA ILE A 705 -22.80 -1.29 11.48
C ILE A 705 -22.96 0.17 11.93
N LEU A 706 -23.86 0.92 11.27
CA LEU A 706 -24.14 2.34 11.58
C LEU A 706 -24.60 2.56 13.03
N GLU A 707 -25.51 1.70 13.52
CA GLU A 707 -26.01 1.80 14.89
C GLU A 707 -24.92 1.54 15.95
N SER A 708 -23.86 0.81 15.57
CA SER A 708 -22.76 0.43 16.48
C SER A 708 -21.51 1.32 16.33
N THR A 709 -21.46 2.21 15.33
CA THR A 709 -20.33 3.13 15.10
C THR A 709 -19.97 3.93 16.35
N SER A 710 -20.98 4.40 17.09
CA SER A 710 -20.77 5.15 18.35
C SER A 710 -20.03 4.38 19.43
N ILE A 711 -20.18 3.04 19.49
CA ILE A 711 -19.49 2.18 20.45
C ILE A 711 -18.00 2.15 20.12
N ARG A 712 -17.66 1.84 18.86
CA ARG A 712 -16.27 1.71 18.41
C ARG A 712 -15.55 3.07 18.40
N ALA A 713 -16.23 4.14 17.98
CA ALA A 713 -15.67 5.48 18.00
C ALA A 713 -15.32 5.95 19.42
N GLU A 714 -16.18 5.68 20.40
CA GLU A 714 -15.87 6.01 21.79
C GLU A 714 -14.78 5.10 22.36
N ALA A 715 -14.73 3.82 22.00
CA ALA A 715 -13.65 2.91 22.39
C ALA A 715 -12.28 3.42 21.94
N VAL A 716 -12.13 3.81 20.66
CA VAL A 716 -10.89 4.41 20.13
C VAL A 716 -10.55 5.70 20.88
N LYS A 717 -11.55 6.55 21.17
CA LYS A 717 -11.35 7.83 21.84
C LYS A 717 -10.90 7.67 23.31
N ARG A 718 -11.41 6.66 24.01
CA ARG A 718 -11.06 6.35 25.41
C ARG A 718 -9.87 5.40 25.54
N ASN A 719 -9.32 4.92 24.41
CA ASN A 719 -8.28 3.90 24.38
C ASN A 719 -8.71 2.60 25.09
N THR A 720 -10.00 2.24 24.97
CA THR A 720 -10.55 0.98 25.48
C THR A 720 -10.30 -0.13 24.48
N THR A 721 -9.72 -1.24 24.92
CA THR A 721 -9.43 -2.39 24.08
C THR A 721 -10.71 -2.98 23.49
N TYR A 722 -10.76 -3.10 22.16
CA TYR A 722 -11.94 -3.59 21.47
C TYR A 722 -11.59 -4.47 20.27
N TYR A 723 -12.43 -5.47 20.02
CA TYR A 723 -12.34 -6.37 18.87
C TYR A 723 -13.63 -6.34 18.07
N THR A 724 -13.49 -6.33 16.75
CA THR A 724 -14.63 -6.31 15.80
C THR A 724 -14.90 -7.67 15.15
N THR A 725 -14.09 -8.68 15.48
CA THR A 725 -14.24 -10.07 15.07
C THR A 725 -14.23 -10.97 16.30
N ILE A 726 -14.95 -12.10 16.22
CA ILE A 726 -14.99 -13.07 17.32
C ILE A 726 -13.68 -13.87 17.40
N GLY A 727 -13.04 -14.16 16.27
CA GLY A 727 -11.74 -14.83 16.19
C GLY A 727 -10.64 -14.07 16.94
N ALA A 728 -10.51 -12.76 16.70
CA ALA A 728 -9.54 -11.94 17.41
C ALA A 728 -9.82 -11.85 18.92
N ALA A 729 -11.09 -11.81 19.33
CA ALA A 729 -11.46 -11.81 20.75
C ALA A 729 -11.09 -13.13 21.46
N ILE A 730 -11.25 -14.27 20.76
CA ILE A 730 -10.82 -15.59 21.26
C ILE A 730 -9.30 -15.71 21.27
N ALA A 731 -8.60 -15.29 20.20
CA ALA A 731 -7.13 -15.27 20.18
C ALA A 731 -6.56 -14.39 21.32
N THR A 732 -7.22 -13.27 21.61
CA THR A 732 -6.83 -12.35 22.69
C THR A 732 -6.91 -13.03 24.05
N CYS A 733 -7.84 -13.97 24.19
CA CYS A 733 -7.93 -14.74 25.40
C CYS A 733 -6.64 -15.54 25.64
N GLU A 734 -6.08 -16.20 24.63
CA GLU A 734 -4.78 -16.88 24.79
C GLU A 734 -3.65 -15.89 25.11
N ALA A 735 -3.64 -14.72 24.46
CA ALA A 735 -2.64 -13.69 24.75
C ALA A 735 -2.66 -13.20 26.21
N ILE A 736 -3.85 -13.06 26.82
CA ILE A 736 -3.98 -12.63 28.22
C ILE A 736 -3.30 -13.63 29.19
N GLU A 737 -3.30 -14.93 28.88
CA GLU A 737 -2.66 -15.95 29.72
C GLU A 737 -1.13 -15.83 29.72
N HIS A 738 -0.58 -15.32 28.63
CA HIS A 738 0.86 -15.17 28.40
C HIS A 738 1.36 -13.72 28.58
N ILE A 739 0.53 -12.81 29.12
CA ILE A 739 0.90 -11.39 29.22
C ILE A 739 2.11 -11.12 30.14
N ASN A 740 2.38 -12.03 31.07
CA ASN A 740 3.51 -11.95 32.00
C ASN A 740 4.77 -12.65 31.47
N ASP A 741 4.69 -13.28 30.30
CA ASP A 741 5.83 -13.92 29.63
C ASP A 741 6.72 -12.80 29.08
N SER A 742 7.72 -12.44 29.88
CA SER A 742 8.46 -11.17 29.78
C SER A 742 9.82 -11.29 29.11
N ASP A 743 10.10 -12.42 28.47
CA ASP A 743 11.40 -12.64 27.83
C ASP A 743 11.52 -11.84 26.52
N VAL A 744 12.67 -11.18 26.36
CA VAL A 744 13.00 -10.45 25.13
C VAL A 744 13.72 -11.39 24.16
N ASN A 745 13.07 -11.67 23.03
CA ASN A 745 13.63 -12.54 22.01
C ASN A 745 14.46 -11.71 21.01
N ARG A 746 15.78 -11.90 20.99
CA ARG A 746 16.64 -11.30 19.96
C ARG A 746 16.52 -12.12 18.68
N LEU A 747 16.15 -11.48 17.56
CA LEU A 747 16.03 -12.15 16.26
C LEU A 747 17.28 -12.96 15.87
N LYS A 748 18.48 -12.45 16.18
CA LYS A 748 19.74 -13.16 15.89
C LYS A 748 19.87 -14.50 16.62
N ASP A 749 19.31 -14.62 17.82
CA ASP A 749 19.34 -15.87 18.56
C ASP A 749 18.31 -16.84 18.01
N LEU A 750 17.10 -16.36 17.73
CA LEU A 750 16.04 -17.14 17.09
C LEU A 750 16.49 -17.73 15.74
N HIS A 751 17.13 -16.93 14.89
CA HIS A 751 17.64 -17.41 13.59
C HIS A 751 18.75 -18.46 13.74
N LYS A 752 19.57 -18.38 14.81
CA LYS A 752 20.59 -19.40 15.07
C LYS A 752 20.00 -20.72 15.53
N GLU A 753 18.91 -20.70 16.29
CA GLU A 753 18.20 -21.92 16.70
C GLU A 753 17.72 -22.69 15.46
N GLN A 754 17.17 -21.98 14.49
CA GLN A 754 16.65 -22.55 13.24
C GLN A 754 17.73 -23.13 12.31
N HIS A 755 18.98 -22.66 12.39
CA HIS A 755 20.09 -23.21 11.60
C HIS A 755 20.78 -24.43 12.24
N ASN A 756 20.54 -24.70 13.52
CA ASN A 756 21.14 -25.81 14.26
C ASN A 756 20.21 -27.04 14.36
N GLU A 757 18.94 -26.90 13.98
CA GLU A 757 17.96 -27.96 13.77
C GLU A 757 17.96 -28.40 12.30
#